data_AF-A0A9P0GST2-F1
#
_entry.id   AF-A0A9P0GST2-F1
#
_cell.length_a   1.000
_cell.length_b   1.000
_cell.length_c   1.000
_cell.angle_alpha   90.00
_cell.angle_beta   90.00
_cell.angle_gamma   90.00
#
_symmetry.space_group_name_H-M   'P 1'
#
loop_
_entity.id
_entity.type
_entity.pdbx_description
1 polymer ?
#
loop_
_entity_poly.entity_id
_entity_poly.type
_entity_poly.pdbx_seq_one_letter_code
_entity_poly.pdbx_strand_id
1 'polypeptide(L)'
;MEEEPDMNVNLKKGVLNPDHPLLEKFQLALKEHLLLQINRMKEEIFEIESETKIKDAQREQLGVQTYEAQQMVCNQQKSLETIISNLETVTAAKEQVQNELELERKNHKDLVEKYHQSEKTNRELQNEIESVNLIIQQMTQWETKIESHISVNKRIAEKTRRDNMLAARENKQQDMLIYKLLVEIWKLESEIETINTQIRVKENEIEHLEQNVALGNTNVEALQSEYRCLMHSWNSVVVAIGNRDKGLECINEELTKLRERFKSTVSETDQVRKLIKKELMENERYTMIKSRFEMDIKNCTLQTEEEMKKKAVIDKEMLELQAILEGTDKEIEVIQNENQLRENALISLTKEFDRISAKKFELEEALLRNLEMQVVNNKISKNLAKIYSTMQVKKRDVEVIMTEAENKSSLIKSETESQKYKNDDNNRLLKEVLDQQAVLEKEADELQSEKDTYELLFRKREREVEVLNSKLEKVSTKPDISTSPQDFQILELEKYIEETQTSIKNLQMYWLREQNNILAVSNERQKQIHEINLLKKQTLILEQKNLKINDELEAYKKNEEKVSHNISNLQNKGVSLCENLFKKRNKKIDLDRNNSLLQTHYDSKLKEAELHLLQIEAEIAEIEEDKVTLSRELMDANREALEWDKKLLMAREALGLMKNERSAGGEVDNMKLEIHRMEVIYGQLKKAQEKLLKDLEYCLSRRNSIYMTSEARQKRNGPKEDRTRFNYQRKMDNLRNKMKQMDNEIKELKVKKRKSIDSAEAKEREIYECNQEANTLLEYSDDLLDQLETTKSNRQFNFELLVMQQKKHSMYHYLSMGRNTYTVYKTAEQLTSEYSKQKDMNGRLAKLVENLRSDFPNYDHPLNRINNTLKIAALTMYT
;
A
#
# COMPACT_ATOMS: atom_id res chain seq x y z
N MET A 1 38.64 28.78 -204.04
CA MET A 1 37.71 29.65 -203.30
C MET A 1 38.48 30.29 -202.14
N GLU A 2 39.54 31.08 -202.40
CA GLU A 2 39.61 32.38 -203.14
C GLU A 2 39.10 33.54 -202.25
N GLU A 3 39.78 34.70 -202.13
CA GLU A 3 41.08 35.15 -202.68
C GLU A 3 41.74 36.28 -201.81
N GLU A 4 42.84 36.87 -202.30
CA GLU A 4 43.84 37.77 -201.64
C GLU A 4 43.52 39.30 -201.84
N PRO A 5 44.41 40.36 -201.71
CA PRO A 5 45.79 40.51 -201.16
C PRO A 5 46.18 41.82 -200.36
N ASP A 6 47.39 41.81 -199.77
CA ASP A 6 48.47 42.83 -199.53
C ASP A 6 48.31 44.36 -199.23
N MET A 7 49.24 44.89 -198.39
CA MET A 7 50.33 45.84 -198.79
C MET A 7 51.34 46.26 -197.66
N ASN A 8 52.51 46.84 -198.00
CA ASN A 8 53.75 46.84 -197.17
C ASN A 8 54.73 48.06 -197.41
N VAL A 9 55.37 48.66 -196.37
CA VAL A 9 56.33 49.84 -196.46
C VAL A 9 57.45 49.82 -195.36
N ASN A 10 58.54 50.62 -195.50
CA ASN A 10 59.91 50.26 -195.05
C ASN A 10 60.84 51.36 -194.41
N LEU A 11 61.79 50.91 -193.55
CA LEU A 11 63.19 51.37 -193.22
C LEU A 11 63.67 52.84 -192.88
N LYS A 12 64.29 52.95 -191.68
CA LYS A 12 65.61 53.53 -191.24
C LYS A 12 66.47 54.53 -192.07
N LYS A 13 67.14 55.46 -191.36
CA LYS A 13 68.61 55.82 -191.34
C LYS A 13 68.87 56.96 -190.32
N GLY A 14 70.06 57.32 -189.82
CA GLY A 14 71.47 56.84 -189.84
C GLY A 14 72.27 57.71 -188.83
N VAL A 15 73.36 57.36 -188.12
CA VAL A 15 74.53 56.45 -188.26
C VAL A 15 75.80 57.15 -188.84
N LEU A 16 76.95 57.02 -188.15
CA LEU A 16 78.30 57.48 -188.55
C LEU A 16 79.26 56.26 -188.74
N ASN A 17 80.41 56.45 -189.40
CA ASN A 17 81.19 55.39 -190.07
C ASN A 17 82.12 54.51 -189.17
N PRO A 18 82.58 53.32 -189.67
CA PRO A 18 82.75 52.16 -188.78
C PRO A 18 84.17 51.80 -188.31
N ASP A 19 85.22 52.03 -189.10
CA ASP A 19 86.48 51.26 -188.97
C ASP A 19 87.53 51.93 -188.06
N HIS A 20 87.49 51.64 -186.75
CA HIS A 20 88.51 52.09 -185.79
C HIS A 20 88.88 51.00 -184.76
N PRO A 21 90.17 50.73 -184.46
CA PRO A 21 90.57 49.55 -183.64
C PRO A 21 90.09 49.52 -182.17
N LEU A 22 89.56 50.62 -181.64
CA LEU A 22 88.92 50.66 -180.31
C LEU A 22 87.41 50.34 -180.33
N LEU A 23 86.80 50.26 -181.52
CA LEU A 23 85.40 49.88 -181.70
C LEU A 23 85.20 48.38 -182.00
N GLU A 24 86.22 47.67 -182.48
CA GLU A 24 86.10 46.28 -182.96
C GLU A 24 85.46 45.32 -181.94
N LYS A 25 85.97 45.29 -180.70
CA LYS A 25 85.38 44.48 -179.60
C LYS A 25 83.99 44.95 -179.17
N PHE A 26 83.65 46.22 -179.38
CA PHE A 26 82.33 46.78 -179.07
C PHE A 26 81.31 46.46 -180.18
N GLN A 27 81.74 46.49 -181.44
CA GLN A 27 80.96 46.13 -182.62
C GLN A 27 80.68 44.63 -182.68
N LEU A 28 81.64 43.77 -182.30
CA LEU A 28 81.41 42.33 -182.15
C LEU A 28 80.30 42.06 -181.11
N ALA A 29 80.45 42.56 -179.89
CA ALA A 29 79.46 42.39 -178.83
C ALA A 29 78.07 42.95 -179.20
N LEU A 30 78.01 44.08 -179.92
CA LEU A 30 76.76 44.68 -180.40
C LEU A 30 76.11 43.85 -181.53
N LYS A 31 76.92 43.24 -182.41
CA LYS A 31 76.47 42.38 -183.51
C LYS A 31 75.96 41.03 -182.99
N GLU A 32 76.62 40.45 -181.99
CA GLU A 32 76.12 39.28 -181.26
C GLU A 32 74.81 39.59 -180.54
N HIS A 33 74.72 40.70 -179.80
CA HIS A 33 73.49 41.10 -179.10
C HIS A 33 72.28 41.23 -180.05
N LEU A 34 72.46 41.78 -181.25
CA LEU A 34 71.38 41.94 -182.23
C LEU A 34 70.99 40.62 -182.92
N LEU A 35 71.93 39.70 -183.16
CA LEU A 35 71.62 38.37 -183.68
C LEU A 35 70.95 37.48 -182.62
N LEU A 36 71.41 37.56 -181.36
CA LEU A 36 70.76 36.94 -180.22
C LEU A 36 69.32 37.44 -180.05
N GLN A 37 69.06 38.74 -180.22
CA GLN A 37 67.68 39.27 -180.16
C GLN A 37 66.76 38.70 -181.24
N ILE A 38 67.26 38.47 -182.47
CA ILE A 38 66.44 37.93 -183.57
C ILE A 38 66.19 36.43 -183.40
N ASN A 39 67.15 35.66 -182.89
CA ASN A 39 66.94 34.26 -182.55
C ASN A 39 66.02 34.11 -181.34
N ARG A 40 66.23 34.92 -180.29
CA ARG A 40 65.39 34.96 -179.09
C ARG A 40 63.93 35.29 -179.42
N MET A 41 63.66 36.21 -180.34
CA MET A 41 62.28 36.49 -180.80
C MET A 41 61.60 35.30 -181.51
N LYS A 42 62.38 34.32 -182.02
CA LYS A 42 61.84 33.06 -182.57
C LYS A 42 61.70 31.97 -181.50
N GLU A 43 62.63 31.93 -180.55
CA GLU A 43 62.57 31.06 -179.38
C GLU A 43 61.38 31.44 -178.50
N GLU A 44 61.13 32.73 -178.24
CA GLU A 44 59.97 33.23 -177.47
C GLU A 44 58.63 32.89 -178.15
N ILE A 45 58.54 32.84 -179.49
CA ILE A 45 57.34 32.34 -180.20
C ILE A 45 57.14 30.84 -179.97
N PHE A 46 58.21 30.05 -180.07
CA PHE A 46 58.16 28.60 -179.83
C PHE A 46 57.86 28.26 -178.36
N GLU A 47 58.40 29.04 -177.42
CA GLU A 47 58.08 28.95 -175.99
C GLU A 47 56.58 29.24 -175.77
N ILE A 48 56.00 30.28 -176.38
CA ILE A 48 54.56 30.60 -176.27
C ILE A 48 53.67 29.48 -176.86
N GLU A 49 54.07 28.85 -177.98
CA GLU A 49 53.36 27.67 -178.52
C GLU A 49 53.48 26.42 -177.62
N SER A 50 54.58 26.31 -176.86
CA SER A 50 54.75 25.25 -175.86
C SER A 50 53.96 25.53 -174.57
N GLU A 51 53.96 26.79 -174.11
CA GLU A 51 53.22 27.25 -172.93
C GLU A 51 51.73 27.11 -173.15
N THR A 52 51.19 27.46 -174.33
CA THR A 52 49.75 27.29 -174.61
C THR A 52 49.32 25.82 -174.51
N LYS A 53 50.10 24.87 -175.03
CA LYS A 53 49.84 23.42 -174.84
C LYS A 53 49.93 22.99 -173.38
N ILE A 54 50.90 23.51 -172.62
CA ILE A 54 51.02 23.26 -171.17
C ILE A 54 49.84 23.90 -170.41
N LYS A 55 49.35 25.06 -170.84
CA LYS A 55 48.21 25.77 -170.23
C LYS A 55 46.89 25.08 -170.48
N ASP A 56 46.67 24.51 -171.66
CA ASP A 56 45.47 23.70 -171.90
C ASP A 56 45.50 22.37 -171.14
N ALA A 57 46.66 21.70 -171.05
CA ALA A 57 46.81 20.53 -170.15
C ALA A 57 46.60 20.91 -168.67
N GLN A 58 47.09 22.07 -168.23
CA GLN A 58 46.81 22.60 -166.88
C GLN A 58 45.33 22.95 -166.70
N ARG A 59 44.63 23.45 -167.73
CA ARG A 59 43.19 23.76 -167.71
C ARG A 59 42.35 22.49 -167.58
N GLU A 60 42.70 21.43 -168.29
CA GLU A 60 42.05 20.12 -168.17
C GLU A 60 42.30 19.49 -166.81
N GLN A 61 43.55 19.51 -166.31
CA GLN A 61 43.88 19.03 -164.96
C GLN A 61 43.16 19.83 -163.86
N LEU A 62 43.06 21.16 -164.00
CA LEU A 62 42.30 22.01 -163.10
C LEU A 62 40.78 21.71 -163.19
N GLY A 63 40.28 21.38 -164.37
CA GLY A 63 38.90 20.92 -164.58
C GLY A 63 38.60 19.63 -163.81
N VAL A 64 39.49 18.63 -163.90
CA VAL A 64 39.39 17.39 -163.10
C VAL A 64 39.46 17.69 -161.61
N GLN A 65 40.43 18.48 -161.15
CA GLN A 65 40.53 18.87 -159.73
C GLN A 65 39.31 19.66 -159.23
N THR A 66 38.69 20.49 -160.09
CA THR A 66 37.47 21.23 -159.75
C THR A 66 36.27 20.28 -159.65
N TYR A 67 36.18 19.26 -160.52
CA TYR A 67 35.15 18.23 -160.44
C TYR A 67 35.33 17.32 -159.21
N GLU A 68 36.56 16.90 -158.89
CA GLU A 68 36.90 16.18 -157.66
C GLU A 68 36.56 17.00 -156.41
N ALA A 69 36.85 18.31 -156.42
CA ALA A 69 36.47 19.23 -155.35
C ALA A 69 34.95 19.39 -155.23
N GLN A 70 34.21 19.50 -156.34
CA GLN A 70 32.74 19.51 -156.34
C GLN A 70 32.16 18.20 -155.79
N GLN A 71 32.76 17.05 -156.13
CA GLN A 71 32.35 15.75 -155.60
C GLN A 71 32.66 15.62 -154.11
N MET A 72 33.80 16.14 -153.63
CA MET A 72 34.08 16.26 -152.19
C MET A 72 33.10 17.19 -151.49
N VAL A 73 32.77 18.35 -152.06
CA VAL A 73 31.80 19.29 -151.49
C VAL A 73 30.38 18.69 -151.44
N CYS A 74 29.94 17.98 -152.48
CA CYS A 74 28.65 17.28 -152.47
C CYS A 74 28.61 16.16 -151.41
N ASN A 75 29.72 15.41 -151.25
CA ASN A 75 29.85 14.42 -150.18
C ASN A 75 29.88 15.06 -148.78
N GLN A 76 30.50 16.24 -148.64
CA GLN A 76 30.48 17.02 -147.39
C GLN A 76 29.10 17.61 -147.10
N GLN A 77 28.33 18.05 -148.11
CA GLN A 77 26.95 18.50 -147.96
C GLN A 77 26.05 17.34 -147.49
N LYS A 78 26.12 16.17 -148.12
CA LYS A 78 25.41 14.96 -147.65
C LYS A 78 25.82 14.55 -146.24
N SER A 79 27.12 14.65 -145.92
CA SER A 79 27.62 14.44 -144.55
C SER A 79 26.99 15.43 -143.56
N LEU A 80 26.94 16.73 -143.91
CA LEU A 80 26.32 17.77 -143.09
C LEU A 80 24.80 17.56 -142.95
N GLU A 81 24.09 17.18 -144.00
CA GLU A 81 22.66 16.85 -143.96
C GLU A 81 22.40 15.66 -143.03
N THR A 82 23.20 14.59 -143.10
CA THR A 82 23.10 13.48 -142.14
C THR A 82 23.50 13.89 -140.72
N ILE A 83 24.47 14.79 -140.54
CA ILE A 83 24.84 15.32 -139.21
C ILE A 83 23.74 16.21 -138.64
N ILE A 84 23.04 17.00 -139.47
CA ILE A 84 21.90 17.83 -139.07
C ILE A 84 20.72 16.93 -138.68
N SER A 85 20.36 15.94 -139.48
CA SER A 85 19.29 14.97 -139.14
C SER A 85 19.62 14.14 -137.89
N ASN A 86 20.89 13.75 -137.72
CA ASN A 86 21.37 13.12 -136.49
C ASN A 86 21.32 14.09 -135.29
N LEU A 87 21.57 15.39 -135.49
CA LEU A 87 21.43 16.40 -134.44
C LEU A 87 19.96 16.60 -134.05
N GLU A 88 19.06 16.72 -135.03
CA GLU A 88 17.61 16.89 -134.80
C GLU A 88 17.02 15.70 -134.04
N THR A 89 17.36 14.47 -134.44
CA THR A 89 16.95 13.25 -133.73
C THR A 89 17.57 13.14 -132.33
N VAL A 90 18.84 13.53 -132.14
CA VAL A 90 19.46 13.59 -130.81
C VAL A 90 18.86 14.69 -129.93
N THR A 91 18.46 15.85 -130.49
CA THR A 91 17.76 16.89 -129.72
C THR A 91 16.36 16.46 -129.34
N ALA A 92 15.60 15.81 -130.24
CA ALA A 92 14.28 15.26 -129.93
C ALA A 92 14.35 14.16 -128.86
N ALA A 93 15.32 13.24 -128.98
CA ALA A 93 15.57 12.21 -127.96
C ALA A 93 16.00 12.82 -126.61
N LYS A 94 16.82 13.88 -126.63
CA LYS A 94 17.21 14.61 -125.42
C LYS A 94 16.00 15.32 -124.78
N GLU A 95 15.14 15.97 -125.56
CA GLU A 95 13.93 16.61 -125.04
C GLU A 95 12.93 15.59 -124.50
N GLN A 96 12.76 14.45 -125.15
CA GLN A 96 11.97 13.33 -124.61
C GLN A 96 12.54 12.86 -123.27
N VAL A 97 13.84 12.53 -123.20
CA VAL A 97 14.48 12.08 -121.96
C VAL A 97 14.47 13.17 -120.88
N GLN A 98 14.52 14.45 -121.24
CA GLN A 98 14.39 15.55 -120.28
C GLN A 98 12.96 15.69 -119.75
N ASN A 99 11.94 15.54 -120.60
CA ASN A 99 10.53 15.52 -120.19
C ASN A 99 10.21 14.30 -119.30
N GLU A 100 10.74 13.12 -119.65
CA GLU A 100 10.67 11.90 -118.83
C GLU A 100 11.38 12.10 -117.49
N LEU A 101 12.56 12.73 -117.46
CA LEU A 101 13.29 13.05 -116.24
C LEU A 101 12.57 14.12 -115.39
N GLU A 102 11.88 15.08 -115.99
CA GLU A 102 11.08 16.07 -115.24
C GLU A 102 9.78 15.46 -114.69
N LEU A 103 9.16 14.53 -115.43
CA LEU A 103 8.05 13.70 -114.93
C LEU A 103 8.52 12.83 -113.77
N GLU A 104 9.63 12.11 -113.89
CA GLU A 104 10.18 11.28 -112.81
C GLU A 104 10.67 12.10 -111.61
N ARG A 105 11.21 13.31 -111.83
CA ARG A 105 11.50 14.25 -110.73
C ARG A 105 10.24 14.72 -110.01
N LYS A 106 9.12 14.86 -110.71
CA LYS A 106 7.82 15.15 -110.10
C LYS A 106 7.30 13.93 -109.36
N ASN A 107 7.26 12.76 -109.99
CA ASN A 107 6.85 11.51 -109.36
C ASN A 107 7.67 11.22 -108.09
N HIS A 108 8.99 11.45 -108.12
CA HIS A 108 9.87 11.31 -106.97
C HIS A 108 9.57 12.33 -105.87
N LYS A 109 9.29 13.59 -106.18
CA LYS A 109 8.83 14.59 -105.19
C LYS A 109 7.50 14.17 -104.57
N ASP A 110 6.52 13.82 -105.38
CA ASP A 110 5.19 13.38 -104.94
C ASP A 110 5.29 12.08 -104.10
N LEU A 111 6.25 11.20 -104.38
CA LEU A 111 6.59 10.01 -103.57
C LEU A 111 7.31 10.35 -102.27
N VAL A 112 8.25 11.30 -102.27
CA VAL A 112 8.95 11.77 -101.06
C VAL A 112 7.99 12.53 -100.13
N GLU A 113 7.07 13.31 -100.68
CA GLU A 113 6.04 14.00 -99.89
C GLU A 113 5.02 13.00 -99.31
N LYS A 114 4.56 12.01 -100.09
CA LYS A 114 3.78 10.87 -99.56
C LYS A 114 4.55 10.05 -98.53
N TYR A 115 5.85 9.85 -98.72
CA TYR A 115 6.70 9.17 -97.75
C TYR A 115 6.75 9.95 -96.44
N HIS A 116 7.02 11.27 -96.45
CA HIS A 116 7.03 12.09 -95.25
C HIS A 116 5.65 12.21 -94.58
N GLN A 117 4.57 12.22 -95.37
CA GLN A 117 3.21 12.10 -94.82
C GLN A 117 3.01 10.75 -94.12
N SER A 118 3.44 9.64 -94.74
CA SER A 118 3.38 8.30 -94.12
C SER A 118 4.28 8.17 -92.89
N GLU A 119 5.45 8.80 -92.90
CA GLU A 119 6.42 8.87 -91.81
C GLU A 119 5.85 9.66 -90.63
N LYS A 120 5.15 10.77 -90.90
CA LYS A 120 4.44 11.56 -89.90
C LYS A 120 3.28 10.76 -89.30
N THR A 121 2.42 10.14 -90.12
CA THR A 121 1.32 9.30 -89.59
C THR A 121 1.84 8.06 -88.85
N ASN A 122 3.00 7.51 -89.23
CA ASN A 122 3.63 6.41 -88.51
C ASN A 122 4.18 6.88 -87.15
N ARG A 123 4.77 8.08 -87.06
CA ARG A 123 5.12 8.68 -85.75
C ARG A 123 3.90 8.97 -84.89
N GLU A 124 2.81 9.44 -85.49
CA GLU A 124 1.54 9.67 -84.79
C GLU A 124 0.96 8.36 -84.24
N LEU A 125 0.93 7.30 -85.06
CA LEU A 125 0.55 5.95 -84.63
C LEU A 125 1.52 5.32 -83.62
N GLN A 126 2.82 5.61 -83.69
CA GLN A 126 3.80 5.18 -82.67
C GLN A 126 3.54 5.86 -81.33
N ASN A 127 3.29 7.18 -81.33
CA ASN A 127 2.91 7.92 -80.12
C ASN A 127 1.57 7.40 -79.55
N GLU A 128 0.59 7.09 -80.40
CA GLU A 128 -0.66 6.45 -79.99
C GLU A 128 -0.41 5.07 -79.36
N ILE A 129 0.40 4.21 -80.00
CA ILE A 129 0.79 2.90 -79.48
C ILE A 129 1.55 3.02 -78.15
N GLU A 130 2.46 3.99 -77.99
CA GLU A 130 3.15 4.25 -76.73
C GLU A 130 2.17 4.72 -75.64
N SER A 131 1.22 5.60 -75.97
CA SER A 131 0.18 6.04 -75.03
C SER A 131 -0.75 4.89 -74.62
N VAL A 132 -1.13 4.01 -75.55
CA VAL A 132 -1.94 2.81 -75.29
C VAL A 132 -1.15 1.78 -74.50
N ASN A 133 0.14 1.60 -74.77
CA ASN A 133 1.03 0.74 -73.98
C ASN A 133 1.19 1.27 -72.55
N LEU A 134 1.30 2.59 -72.35
CA LEU A 134 1.31 3.21 -71.02
C LEU A 134 -0.03 2.97 -70.29
N ILE A 135 -1.17 3.09 -70.99
CA ILE A 135 -2.49 2.76 -70.42
C ILE A 135 -2.58 1.26 -70.09
N ILE A 136 -2.06 0.36 -70.91
CA ILE A 136 -2.01 -1.10 -70.64
C ILE A 136 -1.09 -1.40 -69.44
N GLN A 137 0.05 -0.72 -69.31
CA GLN A 137 0.91 -0.83 -68.12
C GLN A 137 0.20 -0.31 -66.86
N GLN A 138 -0.56 0.78 -66.95
CA GLN A 138 -1.37 1.26 -65.84
C GLN A 138 -2.49 0.26 -65.49
N MET A 139 -3.20 -0.28 -66.49
CA MET A 139 -4.27 -1.27 -66.28
C MET A 139 -3.73 -2.57 -65.68
N THR A 140 -2.64 -3.13 -66.19
CA THR A 140 -2.02 -4.33 -65.59
C THR A 140 -1.46 -4.08 -64.19
N GLN A 141 -0.96 -2.87 -63.89
CA GLN A 141 -0.66 -2.47 -62.50
C GLN A 141 -1.91 -2.34 -61.62
N TRP A 142 -3.06 -1.94 -62.18
CA TRP A 142 -4.32 -1.88 -61.45
C TRP A 142 -4.90 -3.28 -61.24
N GLU A 143 -4.86 -4.15 -62.24
CA GLU A 143 -5.25 -5.56 -62.15
C GLU A 143 -4.42 -6.30 -61.10
N THR A 144 -3.09 -6.22 -61.15
CA THR A 144 -2.21 -6.86 -60.13
C THR A 144 -2.43 -6.27 -58.73
N LYS A 145 -2.67 -4.96 -58.60
CA LYS A 145 -3.10 -4.36 -57.32
C LYS A 145 -4.45 -4.92 -56.87
N ILE A 146 -5.44 -5.01 -57.74
CA ILE A 146 -6.78 -5.56 -57.47
C ILE A 146 -6.70 -7.04 -57.11
N GLU A 147 -5.90 -7.86 -57.79
CA GLU A 147 -5.66 -9.26 -57.43
C GLU A 147 -4.96 -9.40 -56.07
N SER A 148 -4.02 -8.51 -55.76
CA SER A 148 -3.39 -8.45 -54.44
C SER A 148 -4.40 -8.08 -53.34
N HIS A 149 -5.26 -7.10 -53.60
CA HIS A 149 -6.35 -6.70 -52.70
C HIS A 149 -7.41 -7.80 -52.57
N ILE A 150 -7.77 -8.51 -53.64
CA ILE A 150 -8.68 -9.67 -53.60
C ILE A 150 -8.04 -10.81 -52.82
N SER A 151 -6.74 -11.04 -52.96
CA SER A 151 -6.00 -12.08 -52.21
C SER A 151 -5.90 -11.74 -50.72
N VAL A 152 -5.64 -10.47 -50.39
CA VAL A 152 -5.68 -9.96 -49.01
C VAL A 152 -7.10 -10.04 -48.46
N ASN A 153 -8.12 -9.62 -49.20
CA ASN A 153 -9.53 -9.69 -48.79
C ASN A 153 -10.02 -11.13 -48.61
N LYS A 154 -9.55 -12.09 -49.41
CA LYS A 154 -9.80 -13.52 -49.19
C LYS A 154 -9.18 -13.99 -47.87
N ARG A 155 -7.90 -13.64 -47.60
CA ARG A 155 -7.23 -13.96 -46.30
C ARG A 155 -7.94 -13.30 -45.12
N ILE A 156 -8.39 -12.05 -45.26
CA ILE A 156 -9.18 -11.34 -44.24
C ILE A 156 -10.53 -12.03 -44.03
N ALA A 157 -11.29 -12.32 -45.09
CA ALA A 157 -12.58 -12.99 -44.99
C ALA A 157 -12.47 -14.39 -44.38
N GLU A 158 -11.42 -15.15 -44.72
CA GLU A 158 -11.11 -16.41 -44.03
C GLU A 158 -10.75 -16.20 -42.56
N LYS A 159 -9.96 -15.17 -42.22
CA LYS A 159 -9.63 -14.84 -40.83
C LYS A 159 -10.90 -14.47 -40.06
N THR A 160 -11.69 -13.51 -40.54
CA THR A 160 -13.00 -13.15 -39.99
C THR A 160 -13.93 -14.36 -39.88
N ARG A 161 -13.90 -15.32 -40.82
CA ARG A 161 -14.66 -16.57 -40.70
C ARG A 161 -14.13 -17.47 -39.57
N ARG A 162 -12.81 -17.60 -39.37
CA ARG A 162 -12.22 -18.32 -38.22
C ARG A 162 -12.55 -17.62 -36.91
N ASP A 163 -12.36 -16.31 -36.85
CA ASP A 163 -12.63 -15.46 -35.69
C ASP A 163 -14.12 -15.53 -35.29
N ASN A 164 -15.05 -15.44 -36.26
CA ASN A 164 -16.48 -15.64 -36.04
C ASN A 164 -16.81 -17.07 -35.58
N MET A 165 -16.10 -18.10 -36.07
CA MET A 165 -16.26 -19.48 -35.58
C MET A 165 -15.70 -19.69 -34.16
N LEU A 166 -14.72 -18.90 -33.72
CA LEU A 166 -14.25 -18.87 -32.34
C LEU A 166 -15.25 -18.14 -31.45
N ALA A 167 -15.68 -16.93 -31.83
CA ALA A 167 -16.72 -16.18 -31.13
C ALA A 167 -18.03 -16.97 -30.99
N ALA A 168 -18.45 -17.72 -32.02
CA ALA A 168 -19.63 -18.59 -31.93
C ALA A 168 -19.44 -19.79 -30.97
N ARG A 169 -18.21 -20.27 -30.77
CA ARG A 169 -17.90 -21.29 -29.75
C ARG A 169 -17.85 -20.70 -28.35
N GLU A 170 -17.28 -19.50 -28.20
CA GLU A 170 -17.21 -18.76 -26.94
C GLU A 170 -18.61 -18.35 -26.48
N ASN A 171 -19.45 -17.80 -27.36
CA ASN A 171 -20.86 -17.55 -27.09
C ASN A 171 -21.57 -18.84 -26.65
N LYS A 172 -21.41 -19.96 -27.37
CA LYS A 172 -22.00 -21.25 -26.96
C LYS A 172 -21.50 -21.74 -25.59
N GLN A 173 -20.26 -21.43 -25.19
CA GLN A 173 -19.75 -21.72 -23.85
C GLN A 173 -20.34 -20.77 -22.79
N GLN A 174 -20.54 -19.49 -23.13
CA GLN A 174 -21.24 -18.51 -22.29
C GLN A 174 -22.71 -18.91 -22.13
N ASP A 175 -23.43 -19.26 -23.19
CA ASP A 175 -24.81 -19.77 -23.15
C ASP A 175 -24.92 -21.01 -22.23
N MET A 176 -23.96 -21.94 -22.32
CA MET A 176 -23.89 -23.12 -21.46
C MET A 176 -23.60 -22.78 -19.99
N LEU A 177 -22.87 -21.69 -19.72
CA LEU A 177 -22.62 -21.18 -18.37
C LEU A 177 -23.84 -20.41 -17.83
N ILE A 178 -24.46 -19.56 -18.64
CA ILE A 178 -25.69 -18.83 -18.34
C ILE A 178 -26.81 -19.83 -18.03
N TYR A 179 -26.97 -20.88 -18.82
CA TYR A 179 -27.94 -21.95 -18.55
C TYR A 179 -27.67 -22.65 -17.20
N LYS A 180 -26.42 -22.97 -16.87
CA LYS A 180 -26.07 -23.52 -15.55
C LYS A 180 -26.40 -22.55 -14.41
N LEU A 181 -26.09 -21.26 -14.58
CA LEU A 181 -26.40 -20.22 -13.59
C LEU A 181 -27.91 -20.03 -13.43
N LEU A 182 -28.69 -20.03 -14.51
CA LEU A 182 -30.15 -19.97 -14.48
C LEU A 182 -30.76 -21.20 -13.78
N VAL A 183 -30.25 -22.41 -14.05
CA VAL A 183 -30.69 -23.63 -13.35
C VAL A 183 -30.35 -23.57 -11.86
N GLU A 184 -29.20 -23.01 -11.46
CA GLU A 184 -28.88 -22.83 -10.04
C GLU A 184 -29.71 -21.72 -9.38
N ILE A 185 -30.00 -20.64 -10.10
CA ILE A 185 -30.92 -19.58 -9.65
C ILE A 185 -32.32 -20.17 -9.41
N TRP A 186 -32.87 -20.95 -10.35
CA TRP A 186 -34.19 -21.58 -10.18
C TRP A 186 -34.25 -22.57 -9.00
N LYS A 187 -33.15 -23.27 -8.68
CA LYS A 187 -33.06 -24.05 -7.44
C LYS A 187 -33.11 -23.15 -6.22
N LEU A 188 -32.28 -22.11 -6.17
CA LEU A 188 -32.19 -21.20 -5.03
C LEU A 188 -33.51 -20.44 -4.81
N GLU A 189 -34.19 -20.03 -5.88
CA GLU A 189 -35.55 -19.45 -5.82
C GLU A 189 -36.56 -20.47 -5.28
N SER A 190 -36.50 -21.74 -5.70
CA SER A 190 -37.33 -22.80 -5.16
C SER A 190 -37.01 -23.12 -3.68
N GLU A 191 -35.74 -23.09 -3.28
CA GLU A 191 -35.32 -23.28 -1.89
C GLU A 191 -35.80 -22.12 -1.01
N ILE A 192 -35.63 -20.87 -1.47
CA ILE A 192 -36.17 -19.67 -0.84
C ILE A 192 -37.69 -19.79 -0.65
N GLU A 193 -38.45 -20.25 -1.65
CA GLU A 193 -39.90 -20.41 -1.49
C GLU A 193 -40.29 -21.55 -0.54
N THR A 194 -39.52 -22.65 -0.49
CA THR A 194 -39.72 -23.67 0.57
C THR A 194 -39.38 -23.14 1.97
N ILE A 195 -38.41 -22.22 2.10
CA ILE A 195 -38.09 -21.57 3.37
C ILE A 195 -39.18 -20.54 3.74
N ASN A 196 -39.68 -19.75 2.80
CA ASN A 196 -40.78 -18.80 3.01
C ASN A 196 -42.06 -19.51 3.48
N THR A 197 -42.39 -20.66 2.89
CA THR A 197 -43.54 -21.47 3.32
C THR A 197 -43.32 -22.10 4.70
N GLN A 198 -42.11 -22.56 5.04
CA GLN A 198 -41.77 -22.99 6.39
C GLN A 198 -41.86 -21.85 7.42
N ILE A 199 -41.39 -20.64 7.07
CA ILE A 199 -41.51 -19.45 7.93
C ILE A 199 -42.99 -19.16 8.22
N ARG A 200 -43.86 -19.11 7.21
CA ARG A 200 -45.31 -18.90 7.41
C ARG A 200 -45.97 -19.96 8.28
N VAL A 201 -45.56 -21.23 8.16
CA VAL A 201 -46.04 -22.30 9.06
C VAL A 201 -45.58 -22.05 10.50
N LYS A 202 -44.35 -21.56 10.70
CA LYS A 202 -43.83 -21.22 12.04
C LYS A 202 -44.42 -19.93 12.61
N GLU A 203 -44.74 -18.93 11.79
CA GLU A 203 -45.49 -17.74 12.20
C GLU A 203 -46.89 -18.14 12.70
N ASN A 204 -47.60 -19.02 11.98
CA ASN A 204 -48.89 -19.55 12.43
C ASN A 204 -48.79 -20.42 13.71
N GLU A 205 -47.73 -21.22 13.86
CA GLU A 205 -47.46 -21.95 15.10
C GLU A 205 -47.21 -21.00 16.28
N ILE A 206 -46.46 -19.92 16.06
CA ILE A 206 -46.18 -18.88 17.08
C ILE A 206 -47.48 -18.16 17.45
N GLU A 207 -48.29 -17.70 16.50
CA GLU A 207 -49.56 -17.04 16.79
C GLU A 207 -50.49 -17.96 17.60
N HIS A 208 -50.60 -19.23 17.24
CA HIS A 208 -51.38 -20.21 18.00
C HIS A 208 -50.80 -20.45 19.42
N LEU A 209 -49.47 -20.43 19.59
CA LEU A 209 -48.85 -20.51 20.92
C LEU A 209 -49.08 -19.23 21.74
N GLU A 210 -49.03 -18.04 21.14
CA GLU A 210 -49.34 -16.77 21.80
C GLU A 210 -50.81 -16.70 22.23
N GLN A 211 -51.74 -17.16 21.39
CA GLN A 211 -53.15 -17.31 21.74
C GLN A 211 -53.34 -18.28 22.92
N ASN A 212 -52.63 -19.42 22.94
CA ASN A 212 -52.67 -20.37 24.06
C ASN A 212 -52.04 -19.79 25.35
N VAL A 213 -50.98 -18.99 25.26
CA VAL A 213 -50.38 -18.29 26.40
C VAL A 213 -51.30 -17.19 26.92
N ALA A 214 -51.98 -16.44 26.03
CA ALA A 214 -52.99 -15.46 26.42
C ALA A 214 -54.17 -16.11 27.15
N LEU A 215 -54.71 -17.22 26.62
CA LEU A 215 -55.74 -18.03 27.29
C LEU A 215 -55.24 -18.56 28.65
N GLY A 216 -54.02 -19.09 28.70
CA GLY A 216 -53.37 -19.52 29.94
C GLY A 216 -53.29 -18.40 30.99
N ASN A 217 -52.87 -17.20 30.59
CA ASN A 217 -52.81 -16.03 31.46
C ASN A 217 -54.20 -15.62 31.96
N THR A 218 -55.22 -15.56 31.10
CA THR A 218 -56.60 -15.23 31.54
C THR A 218 -57.15 -16.27 32.52
N ASN A 219 -56.82 -17.55 32.36
CA ASN A 219 -57.18 -18.59 33.32
C ASN A 219 -56.44 -18.43 34.66
N VAL A 220 -55.15 -18.02 34.64
CA VAL A 220 -54.38 -17.71 35.86
C VAL A 220 -54.93 -16.47 36.58
N GLU A 221 -55.32 -15.43 35.84
CA GLU A 221 -55.96 -14.24 36.41
C GLU A 221 -57.34 -14.58 37.01
N ALA A 222 -58.14 -15.42 36.34
CA ALA A 222 -59.40 -15.92 36.87
C ALA A 222 -59.19 -16.69 38.18
N LEU A 223 -58.28 -17.67 38.22
CA LEU A 223 -57.92 -18.41 39.44
C LEU A 223 -57.38 -17.50 40.55
N GLN A 224 -56.61 -16.46 40.21
CA GLN A 224 -56.14 -15.48 41.19
C GLN A 224 -57.28 -14.59 41.72
N SER A 225 -58.31 -14.32 40.91
CA SER A 225 -59.53 -13.63 41.34
C SER A 225 -60.36 -14.50 42.29
N GLU A 226 -60.55 -15.79 41.97
CA GLU A 226 -61.24 -16.76 42.83
C GLU A 226 -60.49 -16.92 44.16
N TYR A 227 -59.17 -17.02 44.13
CA TYR A 227 -58.34 -17.07 45.34
C TYR A 227 -58.49 -15.82 46.21
N ARG A 228 -58.55 -14.61 45.61
CA ARG A 228 -58.82 -13.36 46.35
C ARG A 228 -60.22 -13.37 46.97
N CYS A 229 -61.24 -13.82 46.25
CA CYS A 229 -62.61 -13.94 46.76
C CYS A 229 -62.72 -14.97 47.89
N LEU A 230 -62.09 -16.14 47.75
CA LEU A 230 -62.03 -17.18 48.78
C LEU A 230 -61.30 -16.69 50.02
N MET A 231 -60.14 -16.02 49.87
CA MET A 231 -59.40 -15.46 51.00
C MET A 231 -60.15 -14.33 51.70
N HIS A 232 -60.91 -13.51 50.97
CA HIS A 232 -61.81 -12.51 51.55
C HIS A 232 -62.96 -13.17 52.34
N SER A 233 -63.58 -14.21 51.78
CA SER A 233 -64.62 -15.00 52.47
C SER A 233 -64.07 -15.68 53.74
N TRP A 234 -62.89 -16.29 53.66
CA TRP A 234 -62.22 -16.92 54.80
C TRP A 234 -61.87 -15.90 55.89
N ASN A 235 -61.29 -14.74 55.53
CA ASN A 235 -61.04 -13.65 56.47
C ASN A 235 -62.34 -13.14 57.12
N SER A 236 -63.44 -13.06 56.37
CA SER A 236 -64.76 -12.68 56.91
C SER A 236 -65.26 -13.71 57.95
N VAL A 237 -65.10 -15.01 57.67
CA VAL A 237 -65.42 -16.09 58.63
C VAL A 237 -64.53 -16.03 59.87
N VAL A 238 -63.22 -15.78 59.72
CA VAL A 238 -62.29 -15.62 60.85
C VAL A 238 -62.66 -14.40 61.72
N VAL A 239 -63.06 -13.28 61.12
CA VAL A 239 -63.57 -12.10 61.84
C VAL A 239 -64.90 -12.40 62.53
N ALA A 240 -65.81 -13.15 61.90
CA ALA A 240 -67.07 -13.56 62.51
C ALA A 240 -66.86 -14.50 63.72
N ILE A 241 -65.90 -15.42 63.64
CA ILE A 241 -65.47 -16.28 64.75
C ILE A 241 -64.88 -15.41 65.87
N GLY A 242 -63.89 -14.54 65.59
CA GLY A 242 -63.28 -13.69 66.61
C GLY A 242 -64.26 -12.70 67.29
N ASN A 243 -65.30 -12.24 66.58
CA ASN A 243 -66.37 -11.45 67.18
C ASN A 243 -67.32 -12.29 68.05
N ARG A 244 -67.58 -13.54 67.67
CA ARG A 244 -68.37 -14.50 68.45
C ARG A 244 -67.61 -14.96 69.71
N ASP A 245 -66.30 -15.13 69.63
CA ASP A 245 -65.44 -15.48 70.77
C ASP A 245 -65.38 -14.33 71.79
N LYS A 246 -65.24 -13.07 71.33
CA LYS A 246 -65.43 -11.88 72.19
C LYS A 246 -66.81 -11.83 72.83
N GLY A 247 -67.86 -12.22 72.10
CA GLY A 247 -69.21 -12.34 72.65
C GLY A 247 -69.28 -13.38 73.78
N LEU A 248 -68.62 -14.54 73.62
CA LEU A 248 -68.49 -15.56 74.66
C LEU A 248 -67.63 -15.08 75.83
N GLU A 249 -66.58 -14.32 75.59
CA GLU A 249 -65.72 -13.70 76.62
C GLU A 249 -66.52 -12.73 77.49
N CYS A 250 -67.26 -11.78 76.90
CA CYS A 250 -68.15 -10.89 77.65
C CYS A 250 -69.27 -11.64 78.41
N ILE A 251 -69.83 -12.71 77.83
CA ILE A 251 -70.82 -13.56 78.53
C ILE A 251 -70.17 -14.29 79.72
N ASN A 252 -68.93 -14.76 79.57
CA ASN A 252 -68.18 -15.39 80.66
C ASN A 252 -67.81 -14.38 81.76
N GLU A 253 -67.47 -13.13 81.42
CA GLU A 253 -67.27 -12.06 82.40
C GLU A 253 -68.55 -11.73 83.19
N GLU A 254 -69.71 -11.63 82.54
CA GLU A 254 -70.97 -11.42 83.27
C GLU A 254 -71.33 -12.66 84.11
N LEU A 255 -70.96 -13.87 83.67
CA LEU A 255 -71.08 -15.09 84.47
C LEU A 255 -70.14 -15.11 85.68
N THR A 256 -68.91 -14.58 85.60
CA THR A 256 -68.04 -14.47 86.78
C THR A 256 -68.55 -13.39 87.72
N LYS A 257 -68.93 -12.21 87.23
CA LYS A 257 -69.57 -11.14 88.03
C LYS A 257 -70.84 -11.64 88.74
N LEU A 258 -71.68 -12.44 88.06
CA LEU A 258 -72.85 -13.08 88.66
C LEU A 258 -72.49 -14.15 89.70
N ARG A 259 -71.46 -14.97 89.46
CA ARG A 259 -70.96 -15.95 90.45
C ARG A 259 -70.36 -15.27 91.68
N GLU A 260 -69.68 -14.13 91.52
CA GLU A 260 -69.13 -13.33 92.61
C GLU A 260 -70.23 -12.65 93.43
N ARG A 261 -71.24 -12.04 92.78
CA ARG A 261 -72.44 -11.53 93.45
C ARG A 261 -73.19 -12.63 94.20
N PHE A 262 -73.38 -13.79 93.57
CA PHE A 262 -73.98 -14.95 94.22
C PHE A 262 -73.15 -15.38 95.45
N LYS A 263 -71.82 -15.47 95.33
CA LYS A 263 -70.92 -15.79 96.45
C LYS A 263 -70.97 -14.74 97.58
N SER A 264 -71.15 -13.46 97.25
CA SER A 264 -71.42 -12.41 98.24
C SER A 264 -72.74 -12.67 98.98
N THR A 265 -73.85 -12.85 98.25
CA THR A 265 -75.16 -13.13 98.87
C THR A 265 -75.21 -14.45 99.64
N VAL A 266 -74.44 -15.46 99.25
CA VAL A 266 -74.24 -16.70 100.02
C VAL A 266 -73.46 -16.42 101.31
N SER A 267 -72.38 -15.64 101.24
CA SER A 267 -71.62 -15.21 102.43
C SER A 267 -72.47 -14.35 103.38
N GLU A 268 -73.27 -13.43 102.86
CA GLU A 268 -74.22 -12.60 103.61
C GLU A 268 -75.32 -13.45 104.26
N THR A 269 -75.91 -14.41 103.54
CA THR A 269 -76.91 -15.33 104.13
C THR A 269 -76.29 -16.35 105.09
N ASP A 270 -75.00 -16.69 104.97
CA ASP A 270 -74.27 -17.46 106.00
C ASP A 270 -73.95 -16.61 107.23
N GLN A 271 -73.61 -15.32 107.04
CA GLN A 271 -73.42 -14.35 108.12
C GLN A 271 -74.73 -14.15 108.90
N VAL A 272 -75.85 -13.95 108.18
CA VAL A 272 -77.20 -13.85 108.76
C VAL A 272 -77.62 -15.17 109.42
N ARG A 273 -77.35 -16.35 108.82
CA ARG A 273 -77.60 -17.65 109.48
C ARG A 273 -76.76 -17.86 110.74
N LYS A 274 -75.53 -17.32 110.82
CA LYS A 274 -74.72 -17.32 112.06
C LYS A 274 -75.29 -16.39 113.12
N LEU A 275 -75.83 -15.23 112.75
CA LEU A 275 -76.51 -14.32 113.68
C LEU A 275 -77.82 -14.95 114.19
N ILE A 276 -78.66 -15.46 113.29
CA ILE A 276 -79.91 -16.18 113.66
C ILE A 276 -79.60 -17.36 114.61
N LYS A 277 -78.52 -18.12 114.40
CA LYS A 277 -78.12 -19.19 115.33
C LYS A 277 -77.72 -18.69 116.72
N LYS A 278 -77.13 -17.50 116.85
CA LYS A 278 -76.87 -16.88 118.16
C LYS A 278 -78.16 -16.46 118.86
N GLU A 279 -79.04 -15.76 118.14
CA GLU A 279 -80.34 -15.33 118.66
C GLU A 279 -81.23 -16.53 119.06
N LEU A 280 -81.19 -17.63 118.31
CA LEU A 280 -81.89 -18.87 118.67
C LEU A 280 -81.34 -19.49 119.96
N MET A 281 -80.01 -19.56 120.14
CA MET A 281 -79.41 -20.09 121.38
C MET A 281 -79.73 -19.23 122.62
N GLU A 282 -79.79 -17.91 122.47
CA GLU A 282 -80.27 -17.01 123.53
C GLU A 282 -81.77 -17.18 123.79
N ASN A 283 -82.60 -17.31 122.74
CA ASN A 283 -84.04 -17.52 122.87
C ASN A 283 -84.38 -18.88 123.55
N GLU A 284 -83.66 -19.96 123.21
CA GLU A 284 -83.78 -21.25 123.91
C GLU A 284 -83.42 -21.11 125.40
N ARG A 285 -82.37 -20.35 125.73
CA ARG A 285 -81.96 -20.04 127.12
C ARG A 285 -83.05 -19.27 127.88
N TYR A 286 -83.62 -18.22 127.28
CA TYR A 286 -84.71 -17.45 127.90
C TYR A 286 -86.02 -18.26 128.00
N THR A 287 -86.32 -19.12 127.03
CA THR A 287 -87.51 -19.99 127.04
C THR A 287 -87.44 -21.01 128.16
N MET A 288 -86.27 -21.64 128.38
CA MET A 288 -86.03 -22.52 129.54
C MET A 288 -86.27 -21.77 130.87
N ILE A 289 -85.69 -20.57 131.02
CA ILE A 289 -85.86 -19.75 132.24
C ILE A 289 -87.34 -19.38 132.47
N LYS A 290 -88.06 -18.98 131.42
CA LYS A 290 -89.49 -18.63 131.48
C LYS A 290 -90.34 -19.81 131.98
N SER A 291 -90.16 -21.00 131.41
CA SER A 291 -90.94 -22.20 131.78
C SER A 291 -90.79 -22.58 133.26
N ARG A 292 -89.66 -22.24 133.88
CA ARG A 292 -89.40 -22.47 135.30
C ARG A 292 -90.25 -21.56 136.19
N PHE A 293 -90.24 -20.26 135.92
CA PHE A 293 -91.04 -19.29 136.69
C PHE A 293 -92.56 -19.51 136.55
N GLU A 294 -93.04 -19.95 135.38
CA GLU A 294 -94.46 -20.27 135.17
C GLU A 294 -94.93 -21.48 135.99
N MET A 295 -94.02 -22.39 136.38
CA MET A 295 -94.29 -23.49 137.31
C MET A 295 -94.35 -23.01 138.76
N ASP A 296 -93.37 -22.19 139.18
CA ASP A 296 -93.26 -21.70 140.56
C ASP A 296 -94.48 -20.84 140.97
N ILE A 297 -94.98 -19.98 140.07
CA ILE A 297 -96.16 -19.13 140.30
C ILE A 297 -97.44 -19.97 140.58
N LYS A 298 -97.58 -21.13 139.93
CA LYS A 298 -98.74 -22.01 140.08
C LYS A 298 -98.82 -22.69 141.44
N ASN A 299 -97.69 -22.94 142.09
CA ASN A 299 -97.67 -23.58 143.41
C ASN A 299 -98.05 -22.59 144.52
N CYS A 300 -97.58 -21.35 144.44
CA CYS A 300 -97.84 -20.32 145.46
C CYS A 300 -99.33 -19.93 145.57
N THR A 301 -100.06 -19.92 144.46
CA THR A 301 -101.48 -19.49 144.43
C THR A 301 -102.44 -20.45 145.15
N LEU A 302 -102.09 -21.73 145.25
CA LEU A 302 -102.91 -22.72 145.98
C LEU A 302 -102.77 -22.58 147.51
N GLN A 303 -101.59 -22.21 148.00
CA GLN A 303 -101.32 -22.10 149.44
C GLN A 303 -102.06 -20.92 150.11
N THR A 304 -102.35 -19.86 149.37
CA THR A 304 -103.06 -18.68 149.90
C THR A 304 -104.56 -18.89 150.13
N GLU A 305 -105.19 -19.88 149.47
CA GLU A 305 -106.64 -20.14 149.64
C GLU A 305 -106.98 -20.94 150.90
N GLU A 306 -106.03 -21.70 151.46
CA GLU A 306 -106.25 -22.47 152.70
C GLU A 306 -106.23 -21.57 153.95
N GLU A 307 -105.27 -20.65 154.05
CA GLU A 307 -105.14 -19.77 155.22
C GLU A 307 -106.34 -18.82 155.38
N MET A 308 -106.95 -18.37 154.28
CA MET A 308 -108.14 -17.50 154.31
C MET A 308 -109.33 -18.12 155.05
N LYS A 309 -109.45 -19.46 155.08
CA LYS A 309 -110.53 -20.16 155.78
C LYS A 309 -110.33 -20.20 157.30
N LYS A 310 -109.07 -20.14 157.78
CA LYS A 310 -108.76 -20.16 159.22
C LYS A 310 -109.11 -18.83 159.89
N LYS A 311 -108.88 -17.70 159.19
CA LYS A 311 -109.10 -16.34 159.73
C LYS A 311 -110.54 -16.12 160.21
N ALA A 312 -111.54 -16.56 159.46
CA ALA A 312 -112.95 -16.25 159.70
C ALA A 312 -113.51 -16.79 161.03
N VAL A 313 -112.79 -17.67 161.73
CA VAL A 313 -113.13 -18.12 163.10
C VAL A 313 -112.71 -17.08 164.13
N ILE A 314 -111.54 -16.46 163.95
CA ILE A 314 -110.90 -15.51 164.88
C ILE A 314 -111.63 -14.16 164.88
N ASP A 315 -112.08 -13.69 163.72
CA ASP A 315 -112.79 -12.39 163.58
C ASP A 315 -114.05 -12.31 164.48
N LYS A 316 -114.61 -13.46 164.91
CA LYS A 316 -115.78 -13.53 165.80
C LYS A 316 -115.43 -13.34 167.28
N GLU A 317 -114.21 -13.69 167.69
CA GLU A 317 -113.67 -13.42 169.04
C GLU A 317 -113.24 -11.95 169.17
N MET A 318 -112.82 -11.34 168.05
CA MET A 318 -112.32 -9.96 168.01
C MET A 318 -113.38 -8.90 168.40
N LEU A 319 -114.66 -9.16 168.12
CA LEU A 319 -115.74 -8.20 168.39
C LEU A 319 -116.01 -7.98 169.90
N GLU A 320 -115.74 -8.96 170.76
CA GLU A 320 -115.85 -8.78 172.22
C GLU A 320 -114.66 -7.98 172.78
N LEU A 321 -113.45 -8.22 172.24
CA LEU A 321 -112.24 -7.45 172.57
C LEU A 321 -112.36 -5.97 172.14
N GLN A 322 -113.05 -5.70 171.04
CA GLN A 322 -113.17 -4.35 170.48
C GLN A 322 -113.93 -3.37 171.40
N ALA A 323 -114.85 -3.87 172.23
CA ALA A 323 -115.55 -3.05 173.23
C ALA A 323 -114.67 -2.67 174.44
N ILE A 324 -113.57 -3.40 174.69
CA ILE A 324 -112.59 -3.10 175.74
C ILE A 324 -111.61 -2.01 175.27
N LEU A 325 -111.26 -2.03 173.98
CA LEU A 325 -110.28 -1.09 173.39
C LEU A 325 -110.72 0.39 173.46
N GLU A 326 -111.99 0.70 173.20
CA GLU A 326 -112.51 2.08 173.33
C GLU A 326 -112.42 2.63 174.77
N GLY A 327 -112.27 1.76 175.76
CA GLY A 327 -111.95 2.13 177.14
C GLY A 327 -110.49 2.55 177.30
N THR A 328 -109.56 1.76 176.75
CA THR A 328 -108.11 1.97 176.90
C THR A 328 -107.58 3.21 176.17
N ASP A 329 -108.17 3.60 175.03
CA ASP A 329 -107.70 4.77 174.27
C ASP A 329 -107.79 6.09 175.07
N LYS A 330 -108.79 6.23 175.95
CA LYS A 330 -108.95 7.40 176.83
C LYS A 330 -107.86 7.51 177.90
N GLU A 331 -107.26 6.39 178.31
CA GLU A 331 -106.14 6.40 179.24
C GLU A 331 -104.83 6.79 178.51
N ILE A 332 -104.68 6.39 177.24
CA ILE A 332 -103.52 6.74 176.42
C ILE A 332 -103.44 8.26 176.17
N GLU A 333 -104.56 8.95 175.94
CA GLU A 333 -104.58 10.41 175.72
C GLU A 333 -104.06 11.19 176.96
N VAL A 334 -104.32 10.68 178.17
CA VAL A 334 -103.75 11.23 179.42
C VAL A 334 -102.23 10.98 179.48
N ILE A 335 -101.79 9.77 179.15
CA ILE A 335 -100.37 9.36 179.19
C ILE A 335 -99.52 10.13 178.16
N GLN A 336 -100.08 10.46 176.98
CA GLN A 336 -99.37 11.28 175.98
C GLN A 336 -98.99 12.67 176.51
N ASN A 337 -99.85 13.28 177.33
CA ASN A 337 -99.58 14.59 177.95
C ASN A 337 -98.47 14.51 179.02
N GLU A 338 -98.41 13.44 179.81
CA GLU A 338 -97.29 13.23 180.75
C GLU A 338 -95.95 13.01 180.03
N ASN A 339 -95.95 12.32 178.87
CA ASN A 339 -94.73 12.05 178.12
C ASN A 339 -94.07 13.32 177.57
N GLN A 340 -94.83 14.29 177.06
CA GLN A 340 -94.26 15.58 176.59
C GLN A 340 -93.56 16.36 177.72
N LEU A 341 -94.07 16.27 178.96
CA LEU A 341 -93.41 16.87 180.13
C LEU A 341 -92.09 16.15 180.47
N ARG A 342 -92.05 14.82 180.36
CA ARG A 342 -90.82 14.03 180.59
C ARG A 342 -89.76 14.26 179.51
N GLU A 343 -90.13 14.41 178.24
CA GLU A 343 -89.19 14.63 177.13
C GLU A 343 -88.38 15.93 177.31
N ASN A 344 -89.04 17.00 177.76
CA ASN A 344 -88.37 18.25 178.12
C ASN A 344 -87.36 18.09 179.29
N ALA A 345 -87.67 17.26 180.29
CA ALA A 345 -86.75 16.95 181.38
C ALA A 345 -85.54 16.12 180.89
N LEU A 346 -85.73 15.25 179.90
CA LEU A 346 -84.68 14.42 179.29
C LEU A 346 -83.63 15.28 178.56
N ILE A 347 -84.07 16.33 177.86
CA ILE A 347 -83.20 17.31 177.18
C ILE A 347 -82.29 18.05 178.19
N SER A 348 -82.75 18.24 179.43
CA SER A 348 -81.91 18.76 180.52
C SER A 348 -80.86 17.74 180.96
N LEU A 349 -81.28 16.50 181.24
CA LEU A 349 -80.41 15.43 181.75
C LEU A 349 -79.28 15.06 180.78
N THR A 350 -79.53 15.15 179.47
CA THR A 350 -78.52 14.91 178.42
C THR A 350 -77.31 15.85 178.55
N LYS A 351 -77.52 17.11 178.97
CA LYS A 351 -76.43 18.08 179.16
C LYS A 351 -75.58 17.81 180.42
N GLU A 352 -76.12 17.07 181.39
CA GLU A 352 -75.31 16.54 182.50
C GLU A 352 -74.55 15.27 182.10
N PHE A 353 -75.16 14.42 181.26
CA PHE A 353 -74.49 13.24 180.70
C PHE A 353 -73.23 13.61 179.88
N ASP A 354 -73.27 14.70 179.10
CA ASP A 354 -72.10 15.21 178.38
C ASP A 354 -70.95 15.61 179.34
N ARG A 355 -71.27 16.23 180.48
CA ARG A 355 -70.28 16.57 181.54
C ARG A 355 -69.69 15.34 182.22
N ILE A 356 -70.48 14.28 182.40
CA ILE A 356 -70.00 13.00 182.95
C ILE A 356 -69.12 12.27 181.91
N SER A 357 -69.48 12.35 180.64
CA SER A 357 -68.71 11.77 179.53
C SER A 357 -67.33 12.41 179.37
N ALA A 358 -67.17 13.71 179.64
CA ALA A 358 -65.86 14.35 179.69
C ALA A 358 -64.94 13.73 180.77
N LYS A 359 -65.46 13.46 181.98
CA LYS A 359 -64.70 12.79 183.06
C LYS A 359 -64.40 11.32 182.79
N LYS A 360 -65.23 10.64 181.99
CA LYS A 360 -64.94 9.28 181.51
C LYS A 360 -63.67 9.25 180.64
N PHE A 361 -63.47 10.26 179.80
CA PHE A 361 -62.30 10.36 178.92
C PHE A 361 -60.97 10.45 179.69
N GLU A 362 -60.93 11.20 180.79
CA GLU A 362 -59.73 11.33 181.66
C GLU A 362 -59.32 9.97 182.28
N LEU A 363 -60.30 9.13 182.63
CA LEU A 363 -60.07 7.79 183.18
C LEU A 363 -59.61 6.78 182.11
N GLU A 364 -60.09 6.91 180.88
CA GLU A 364 -59.66 6.06 179.76
C GLU A 364 -58.19 6.34 179.35
N GLU A 365 -57.75 7.60 179.44
CA GLU A 365 -56.35 7.97 179.19
C GLU A 365 -55.39 7.41 180.26
N ALA A 366 -55.82 7.34 181.53
CA ALA A 366 -55.04 6.71 182.60
C ALA A 366 -54.90 5.18 182.41
N LEU A 367 -55.93 4.53 181.85
CA LEU A 367 -55.96 3.08 181.62
C LEU A 367 -55.02 2.68 180.46
N LEU A 368 -54.95 3.51 179.41
CA LEU A 368 -54.01 3.34 178.28
C LEU A 368 -52.54 3.22 178.73
N ARG A 369 -52.07 4.08 179.64
CA ARG A 369 -50.66 4.09 180.09
C ARG A 369 -50.22 2.79 180.79
N ASN A 370 -51.15 2.07 181.44
CA ASN A 370 -50.87 0.75 182.04
C ASN A 370 -50.74 -0.35 180.98
N LEU A 371 -51.52 -0.28 179.90
CA LEU A 371 -51.42 -1.23 178.78
C LEU A 371 -50.11 -1.05 177.99
N GLU A 372 -49.64 0.19 177.84
CA GLU A 372 -48.35 0.48 177.20
C GLU A 372 -47.16 -0.22 177.89
N MET A 373 -47.14 -0.26 179.23
CA MET A 373 -46.09 -0.97 179.98
C MET A 373 -46.07 -2.49 179.71
N GLN A 374 -47.23 -3.15 179.57
CA GLN A 374 -47.26 -4.57 179.18
C GLN A 374 -46.79 -4.79 177.74
N VAL A 375 -47.10 -3.87 176.82
CA VAL A 375 -46.68 -3.95 175.42
C VAL A 375 -45.16 -3.80 175.26
N VAL A 376 -44.49 -2.99 176.08
CA VAL A 376 -43.02 -2.86 176.07
C VAL A 376 -42.34 -4.21 176.36
N ASN A 377 -42.80 -4.94 177.38
CA ASN A 377 -42.20 -6.21 177.78
C ASN A 377 -42.30 -7.27 176.67
N ASN A 378 -43.45 -7.35 176.00
CA ASN A 378 -43.67 -8.26 174.85
C ASN A 378 -42.90 -7.86 173.57
N LYS A 379 -42.43 -6.61 173.47
CA LYS A 379 -41.68 -6.10 172.31
C LYS A 379 -40.25 -6.64 172.25
N ILE A 380 -39.64 -6.92 173.42
CA ILE A 380 -38.29 -7.48 173.54
C ILE A 380 -38.23 -8.88 172.90
N SER A 381 -39.19 -9.76 173.24
CA SER A 381 -39.27 -11.12 172.69
C SER A 381 -39.39 -11.17 171.16
N LYS A 382 -40.07 -10.18 170.55
CA LYS A 382 -40.24 -10.11 169.09
C LYS A 382 -39.00 -9.57 168.36
N ASN A 383 -38.11 -8.81 169.02
CA ASN A 383 -36.83 -8.41 168.42
C ASN A 383 -35.88 -9.60 168.25
N LEU A 384 -35.84 -10.53 169.22
CA LEU A 384 -35.01 -11.74 169.14
C LEU A 384 -35.37 -12.61 167.90
N ALA A 385 -36.66 -12.85 167.68
CA ALA A 385 -37.13 -13.60 166.51
C ALA A 385 -36.77 -12.94 165.17
N LYS A 386 -36.76 -11.59 165.11
CA LYS A 386 -36.43 -10.86 163.88
C LYS A 386 -34.94 -10.90 163.56
N ILE A 387 -34.08 -10.78 164.58
CA ILE A 387 -32.62 -10.93 164.45
C ILE A 387 -32.26 -12.34 163.96
N TYR A 388 -32.94 -13.38 164.45
CA TYR A 388 -32.72 -14.76 164.00
C TYR A 388 -32.90 -14.93 162.47
N SER A 389 -33.88 -14.25 161.88
CA SER A 389 -34.15 -14.31 160.43
C SER A 389 -33.10 -13.57 159.57
N THR A 390 -32.52 -12.47 160.06
CA THR A 390 -31.46 -11.74 159.33
C THR A 390 -30.09 -12.37 159.54
N MET A 391 -29.87 -13.03 160.69
CA MET A 391 -28.72 -13.89 160.95
C MET A 391 -28.69 -15.09 159.97
N GLN A 392 -29.85 -15.69 159.65
CA GLN A 392 -29.99 -16.76 158.66
C GLN A 392 -29.55 -16.34 157.24
N VAL A 393 -29.84 -15.11 156.81
CA VAL A 393 -29.40 -14.63 155.47
C VAL A 393 -27.89 -14.41 155.44
N LYS A 394 -27.33 -13.67 156.41
CA LYS A 394 -25.88 -13.48 156.50
C LYS A 394 -25.11 -14.78 156.73
N LYS A 395 -25.73 -15.75 157.40
CA LYS A 395 -25.19 -17.11 157.53
C LYS A 395 -25.03 -17.77 156.16
N ARG A 396 -25.99 -17.65 155.23
CA ARG A 396 -25.84 -18.21 153.87
C ARG A 396 -24.70 -17.57 153.08
N ASP A 397 -24.55 -16.25 153.14
CA ASP A 397 -23.45 -15.56 152.45
C ASP A 397 -22.08 -15.98 153.00
N VAL A 398 -21.99 -16.18 154.32
CA VAL A 398 -20.80 -16.74 154.98
C VAL A 398 -20.64 -18.24 154.69
N GLU A 399 -21.73 -19.02 154.53
CA GLU A 399 -21.68 -20.43 154.09
C GLU A 399 -21.21 -20.57 152.64
N VAL A 400 -21.42 -19.59 151.75
CA VAL A 400 -20.83 -19.59 150.40
C VAL A 400 -19.32 -19.36 150.47
N ILE A 401 -18.87 -18.33 151.19
CA ILE A 401 -17.43 -18.07 151.37
C ILE A 401 -16.75 -19.21 152.15
N MET A 402 -17.44 -19.78 153.14
CA MET A 402 -17.00 -20.94 153.90
C MET A 402 -17.00 -22.20 153.04
N THR A 403 -17.92 -22.42 152.11
CA THR A 403 -17.85 -23.57 151.18
C THR A 403 -16.79 -23.40 150.10
N GLU A 404 -16.42 -22.19 149.68
CA GLU A 404 -15.22 -21.99 148.85
C GLU A 404 -13.92 -22.24 149.64
N ALA A 405 -13.86 -21.79 150.90
CA ALA A 405 -12.76 -22.07 151.81
C ALA A 405 -12.70 -23.56 152.20
N GLU A 406 -13.86 -24.21 152.36
CA GLU A 406 -14.01 -25.63 152.66
C GLU A 406 -13.85 -26.51 151.43
N ASN A 407 -14.02 -26.02 150.20
CA ASN A 407 -13.61 -26.76 149.00
C ASN A 407 -12.08 -26.80 148.91
N LYS A 408 -11.38 -25.70 149.22
CA LYS A 408 -9.91 -25.68 149.36
C LYS A 408 -9.43 -26.50 150.57
N SER A 409 -10.12 -26.40 151.71
CA SER A 409 -9.88 -27.24 152.87
C SER A 409 -10.26 -28.71 152.62
N SER A 410 -11.20 -29.01 151.71
CA SER A 410 -11.56 -30.38 151.32
C SER A 410 -10.60 -30.98 150.31
N LEU A 411 -9.88 -30.16 149.55
CA LEU A 411 -8.70 -30.61 148.82
C LEU A 411 -7.61 -31.09 149.81
N ILE A 412 -7.28 -30.26 150.81
CA ILE A 412 -6.30 -30.57 151.87
C ILE A 412 -6.79 -31.68 152.81
N LYS A 413 -8.10 -31.76 153.08
CA LYS A 413 -8.72 -32.90 153.77
C LYS A 413 -8.76 -34.13 152.88
N SER A 414 -8.83 -34.04 151.56
CA SER A 414 -8.71 -35.22 150.69
C SER A 414 -7.28 -35.77 150.70
N GLU A 415 -6.26 -34.91 150.78
CA GLU A 415 -4.86 -35.34 150.96
C GLU A 415 -4.62 -35.96 152.35
N THR A 416 -5.24 -35.42 153.41
CA THR A 416 -5.14 -36.00 154.76
C THR A 416 -6.10 -37.16 155.04
N GLU A 417 -7.24 -37.27 154.36
CA GLU A 417 -8.09 -38.46 154.32
C GLU A 417 -7.41 -39.57 153.50
N SER A 418 -6.66 -39.25 152.44
CA SER A 418 -5.80 -40.23 151.75
C SER A 418 -4.72 -40.80 152.67
N GLN A 419 -4.17 -39.99 153.60
CA GLN A 419 -3.28 -40.49 154.66
C GLN A 419 -4.02 -41.20 155.80
N LYS A 420 -5.25 -40.80 156.16
CA LYS A 420 -6.09 -41.54 157.11
C LYS A 420 -6.55 -42.88 156.56
N TYR A 421 -6.84 -43.00 155.26
CA TYR A 421 -7.24 -44.26 154.63
C TYR A 421 -6.15 -45.31 154.82
N LYS A 422 -4.87 -44.93 154.64
CA LYS A 422 -3.71 -45.78 154.99
C LYS A 422 -3.62 -46.09 156.49
N ASN A 423 -4.07 -45.18 157.35
CA ASN A 423 -4.06 -45.36 158.79
C ASN A 423 -5.23 -46.21 159.30
N ASP A 424 -6.36 -46.22 158.58
CA ASP A 424 -7.56 -47.00 158.93
C ASP A 424 -7.57 -48.39 158.30
N ASP A 425 -6.93 -48.54 157.13
CA ASP A 425 -6.49 -49.83 156.59
C ASP A 425 -5.54 -50.52 157.58
N ASN A 426 -4.56 -49.77 158.14
CA ASN A 426 -3.73 -50.23 159.27
C ASN A 426 -4.54 -50.55 160.54
N ASN A 427 -5.53 -49.74 160.94
CA ASN A 427 -6.36 -50.04 162.13
C ASN A 427 -7.26 -51.26 161.94
N ARG A 428 -7.74 -51.49 160.72
CA ARG A 428 -8.53 -52.68 160.37
C ARG A 428 -7.65 -53.92 160.38
N LEU A 429 -6.44 -53.83 159.81
CA LEU A 429 -5.41 -54.88 159.89
C LEU A 429 -5.04 -55.17 161.35
N LEU A 430 -4.86 -54.13 162.18
CA LEU A 430 -4.60 -54.25 163.61
C LEU A 430 -5.72 -54.99 164.35
N LYS A 431 -6.97 -54.88 163.91
CA LYS A 431 -8.11 -55.58 164.51
C LYS A 431 -8.21 -57.04 164.08
N GLU A 432 -8.03 -57.33 162.80
CA GLU A 432 -7.94 -58.72 162.29
C GLU A 432 -6.72 -59.45 162.89
N VAL A 433 -5.60 -58.75 163.13
CA VAL A 433 -4.43 -59.29 163.83
C VAL A 433 -4.69 -59.52 165.32
N LEU A 434 -5.35 -58.61 166.04
CA LEU A 434 -5.64 -58.82 167.47
C LEU A 434 -6.55 -60.03 167.74
N ASP A 435 -7.54 -60.29 166.87
CA ASP A 435 -8.42 -61.46 167.00
C ASP A 435 -7.73 -62.78 166.57
N GLN A 436 -6.71 -62.72 165.69
CA GLN A 436 -5.92 -63.90 165.28
C GLN A 436 -4.75 -64.20 166.23
N GLN A 437 -4.13 -63.18 166.81
CA GLN A 437 -3.06 -63.28 167.80
C GLN A 437 -3.53 -64.09 169.02
N ALA A 438 -4.76 -63.84 169.48
CA ALA A 438 -5.39 -64.53 170.61
C ALA A 438 -5.61 -66.06 170.40
N VAL A 439 -5.44 -66.58 169.19
CA VAL A 439 -5.59 -68.01 168.84
C VAL A 439 -4.26 -68.63 168.39
N LEU A 440 -3.51 -67.94 167.51
CA LEU A 440 -2.28 -68.50 166.93
C LEU A 440 -1.05 -68.43 167.85
N GLU A 441 -1.03 -67.54 168.86
CA GLU A 441 -0.06 -67.62 169.99
C GLU A 441 -0.22 -68.91 170.83
N LYS A 442 -1.18 -69.79 170.51
CA LYS A 442 -1.38 -71.10 171.13
C LYS A 442 -1.13 -72.31 170.22
N GLU A 443 -0.84 -72.10 168.94
CA GLU A 443 -0.59 -73.19 167.98
C GLU A 443 0.72 -73.03 167.19
N ALA A 444 1.28 -71.80 167.09
CA ALA A 444 2.50 -71.55 166.34
C ALA A 444 3.79 -71.97 167.09
N ASP A 445 3.83 -71.79 168.41
CA ASP A 445 4.98 -72.15 169.27
C ASP A 445 5.31 -73.66 169.21
N GLU A 446 4.34 -74.51 168.87
CA GLU A 446 4.53 -75.96 168.74
C GLU A 446 4.97 -76.40 167.33
N LEU A 447 4.73 -75.59 166.27
CA LEU A 447 5.02 -75.95 164.87
C LEU A 447 6.22 -75.19 164.25
N GLN A 448 6.68 -74.11 164.86
CA GLN A 448 7.89 -73.38 164.44
C GLN A 448 9.18 -74.22 164.52
N SER A 449 9.12 -75.43 165.11
CA SER A 449 10.23 -76.38 165.22
C SER A 449 10.42 -77.34 164.03
N GLU A 450 9.39 -77.59 163.21
CA GLU A 450 9.40 -78.77 162.30
C GLU A 450 9.68 -78.43 160.82
N LYS A 451 9.16 -77.30 160.32
CA LYS A 451 9.02 -77.08 158.87
C LYS A 451 10.30 -76.65 158.12
N ASP A 452 11.29 -76.08 158.82
CA ASP A 452 12.58 -75.69 158.22
C ASP A 452 13.39 -76.88 157.64
N THR A 453 12.95 -78.11 157.90
CA THR A 453 13.60 -79.34 157.44
C THR A 453 13.21 -79.79 156.02
N TYR A 454 12.08 -79.35 155.46
CA TYR A 454 11.45 -80.03 154.32
C TYR A 454 11.70 -79.42 152.92
N GLU A 455 10.92 -78.43 152.49
CA GLU A 455 10.65 -78.24 151.04
C GLU A 455 11.54 -77.26 150.26
N LEU A 456 12.84 -77.29 150.62
CA LEU A 456 13.93 -77.14 149.64
C LEU A 456 13.76 -78.10 148.43
N LEU A 457 13.06 -79.21 148.64
CA LEU A 457 12.73 -80.28 147.70
C LEU A 457 11.96 -79.87 146.43
N PHE A 458 11.05 -78.89 146.50
CA PHE A 458 10.09 -78.67 145.39
C PHE A 458 10.63 -77.90 144.17
N ARG A 459 11.89 -77.46 144.19
CA ARG A 459 12.61 -76.90 143.02
C ARG A 459 12.85 -77.91 141.87
N LYS A 460 12.19 -79.08 141.90
CA LYS A 460 12.37 -80.19 140.95
C LYS A 460 11.14 -80.50 140.08
N ARG A 461 9.97 -79.92 140.38
CA ARG A 461 8.69 -80.30 139.76
C ARG A 461 8.28 -79.30 138.67
N GLU A 462 8.60 -79.63 137.41
CA GLU A 462 7.65 -80.17 136.40
C GLU A 462 6.69 -79.07 135.93
N ARG A 463 6.86 -78.43 134.76
CA ARG A 463 7.62 -78.77 133.54
C ARG A 463 7.10 -79.98 132.76
N GLU A 464 5.89 -80.41 133.07
CA GLU A 464 5.06 -81.31 132.26
C GLU A 464 3.73 -80.60 131.93
N VAL A 465 2.98 -81.12 130.96
CA VAL A 465 1.69 -80.55 130.49
C VAL A 465 1.79 -79.17 129.81
N GLU A 466 2.92 -78.91 129.15
CA GLU A 466 2.82 -78.51 127.74
C GLU A 466 2.50 -79.77 126.91
N VAL A 467 1.82 -79.61 125.77
CA VAL A 467 1.28 -80.69 124.89
C VAL A 467 -0.04 -81.33 125.40
N LEU A 468 -0.93 -81.65 124.44
CA LEU A 468 -2.34 -82.08 124.56
C LEU A 468 -3.31 -80.94 124.98
N ASN A 469 -4.30 -80.53 124.19
CA ASN A 469 -4.74 -81.01 122.87
C ASN A 469 -5.19 -79.87 121.95
N SER A 470 -4.42 -79.65 120.87
CA SER A 470 -4.97 -79.17 119.60
C SER A 470 -5.30 -80.39 118.74
N LYS A 471 -6.59 -80.71 118.57
CA LYS A 471 -7.20 -81.58 117.53
C LYS A 471 -8.71 -81.72 117.73
N LEU A 472 -9.42 -82.05 116.63
CA LEU A 472 -10.87 -82.33 116.52
C LEU A 472 -11.76 -81.09 116.78
N GLU A 473 -12.36 -80.39 115.82
CA GLU A 473 -12.98 -80.65 114.49
C GLU A 473 -14.51 -80.87 114.49
N LYS A 474 -15.18 -79.98 113.71
CA LYS A 474 -16.27 -80.23 112.71
C LYS A 474 -17.75 -80.43 113.13
N VAL A 475 -18.60 -79.87 112.24
CA VAL A 475 -19.96 -80.33 111.80
C VAL A 475 -21.17 -80.07 112.75
N SER A 476 -22.39 -79.70 112.30
CA SER A 476 -22.88 -79.06 111.04
C SER A 476 -24.41 -78.71 111.13
N THR A 477 -24.99 -78.22 110.02
CA THR A 477 -26.42 -78.24 109.59
C THR A 477 -27.46 -77.18 110.09
N LYS A 478 -28.51 -77.00 109.26
CA LYS A 478 -29.67 -76.07 109.31
C LYS A 478 -30.98 -76.87 109.66
N PRO A 479 -32.28 -76.45 109.45
CA PRO A 479 -32.87 -75.17 108.95
C PRO A 479 -34.23 -74.65 109.56
N ASP A 480 -34.65 -73.46 109.11
CA ASP A 480 -36.01 -73.00 108.66
C ASP A 480 -37.29 -72.77 109.53
N ILE A 481 -38.08 -71.79 109.03
CA ILE A 481 -39.54 -71.49 109.13
C ILE A 481 -40.15 -70.84 110.39
N SER A 482 -40.66 -69.59 110.24
CA SER A 482 -42.09 -69.20 110.38
C SER A 482 -42.33 -67.69 110.12
N THR A 483 -43.55 -67.30 109.73
CA THR A 483 -43.91 -65.98 109.16
C THR A 483 -44.73 -65.10 110.12
N SER A 484 -44.68 -63.75 110.02
CA SER A 484 -45.49 -62.82 110.83
C SER A 484 -45.60 -61.40 110.25
N PRO A 485 -46.58 -60.56 110.67
CA PRO A 485 -47.34 -59.70 109.74
C PRO A 485 -46.70 -58.40 109.20
N GLN A 486 -45.38 -58.25 109.22
CA GLN A 486 -44.72 -57.04 108.69
C GLN A 486 -44.66 -57.03 107.15
N ASP A 487 -44.75 -58.20 106.52
CA ASP A 487 -44.69 -58.39 105.06
C ASP A 487 -45.76 -57.58 104.29
N PHE A 488 -46.89 -57.25 104.91
CA PHE A 488 -47.94 -56.46 104.25
C PHE A 488 -47.61 -54.95 104.17
N GLN A 489 -46.86 -54.41 105.14
CA GLN A 489 -46.33 -53.04 105.04
C GLN A 489 -45.08 -52.99 104.15
N ILE A 490 -44.31 -54.09 104.11
CA ILE A 490 -43.21 -54.24 103.15
C ILE A 490 -43.79 -54.24 101.72
N LEU A 491 -44.83 -55.02 101.41
CA LEU A 491 -45.47 -55.03 100.08
C LEU A 491 -46.02 -53.67 99.64
N GLU A 492 -46.55 -52.84 100.56
CA GLU A 492 -47.05 -51.50 100.24
C GLU A 492 -45.90 -50.52 99.94
N LEU A 493 -44.77 -50.65 100.64
CA LEU A 493 -43.53 -49.90 100.37
C LEU A 493 -42.81 -50.41 99.11
N GLU A 494 -42.77 -51.73 98.89
CA GLU A 494 -42.23 -52.35 97.68
C GLU A 494 -43.01 -51.94 96.44
N LYS A 495 -44.34 -51.82 96.53
CA LYS A 495 -45.16 -51.26 95.46
C LYS A 495 -44.84 -49.79 95.17
N TYR A 496 -44.63 -48.95 96.20
CA TYR A 496 -44.14 -47.58 96.02
C TYR A 496 -42.72 -47.55 95.41
N ILE A 497 -41.89 -48.53 95.73
CA ILE A 497 -40.56 -48.72 95.14
C ILE A 497 -40.68 -49.20 93.68
N GLU A 498 -41.66 -50.03 93.31
CA GLU A 498 -41.94 -50.39 91.91
C GLU A 498 -42.51 -49.22 91.11
N GLU A 499 -43.42 -48.43 91.67
CA GLU A 499 -43.98 -47.23 91.01
C GLU A 499 -42.88 -46.16 90.80
N THR A 500 -41.95 -45.99 91.76
CA THR A 500 -40.78 -45.11 91.56
C THR A 500 -39.72 -45.73 90.64
N GLN A 501 -39.47 -47.05 90.68
CA GLN A 501 -38.55 -47.72 89.75
C GLN A 501 -39.07 -47.73 88.31
N THR A 502 -40.39 -47.87 88.08
CA THR A 502 -40.99 -47.78 86.74
C THR A 502 -40.96 -46.35 86.22
N SER A 503 -41.17 -45.35 87.08
CA SER A 503 -40.90 -43.93 86.76
C SER A 503 -39.42 -43.70 86.36
N ILE A 504 -38.47 -44.25 87.12
CA ILE A 504 -37.03 -44.19 86.81
C ILE A 504 -36.71 -44.92 85.49
N LYS A 505 -37.28 -46.10 85.23
CA LYS A 505 -37.12 -46.83 83.95
C LYS A 505 -37.67 -46.02 82.77
N ASN A 506 -38.82 -45.37 82.93
CA ASN A 506 -39.40 -44.48 81.92
C ASN A 506 -38.51 -43.26 81.64
N LEU A 507 -37.95 -42.63 82.69
CA LEU A 507 -36.98 -41.54 82.57
C LEU A 507 -35.66 -41.99 81.92
N GLN A 508 -35.19 -43.21 82.22
CA GLN A 508 -34.01 -43.81 81.55
C GLN A 508 -34.29 -44.10 80.07
N MET A 509 -35.47 -44.62 79.72
CA MET A 509 -35.86 -44.80 78.30
C MET A 509 -36.00 -43.47 77.57
N TYR A 510 -36.53 -42.42 78.22
CA TYR A 510 -36.55 -41.07 77.67
C TYR A 510 -35.14 -40.50 77.46
N TRP A 511 -34.25 -40.65 78.45
CA TRP A 511 -32.87 -40.22 78.35
C TRP A 511 -32.09 -40.97 77.24
N LEU A 512 -32.27 -42.29 77.12
CA LEU A 512 -31.69 -43.08 76.02
C LEU A 512 -32.27 -42.68 74.65
N ARG A 513 -33.55 -42.28 74.58
CA ARG A 513 -34.15 -41.76 73.34
C ARG A 513 -33.52 -40.44 72.94
N GLU A 514 -33.37 -39.49 73.86
CA GLU A 514 -32.72 -38.21 73.56
C GLU A 514 -31.21 -38.35 73.32
N GLN A 515 -30.53 -39.28 74.00
CA GLN A 515 -29.14 -39.62 73.69
C GLN A 515 -29.01 -40.16 72.25
N ASN A 516 -29.94 -41.01 71.80
CA ASN A 516 -29.98 -41.50 70.42
C ASN A 516 -30.33 -40.37 69.41
N ASN A 517 -31.24 -39.45 69.74
CA ASN A 517 -31.50 -38.26 68.92
C ASN A 517 -30.24 -37.41 68.77
N ILE A 518 -29.54 -37.13 69.87
CA ILE A 518 -28.29 -36.36 69.88
C ILE A 518 -27.20 -37.07 69.07
N LEU A 519 -27.07 -38.40 69.16
CA LEU A 519 -26.14 -39.18 68.34
C LEU A 519 -26.52 -39.18 66.85
N ALA A 520 -27.81 -39.24 66.52
CA ALA A 520 -28.29 -39.14 65.14
C ALA A 520 -27.98 -37.77 64.53
N VAL A 521 -28.34 -36.67 65.22
CA VAL A 521 -28.06 -35.29 64.81
C VAL A 521 -26.54 -35.01 64.74
N SER A 522 -25.75 -35.59 65.66
CA SER A 522 -24.29 -35.49 65.64
C SER A 522 -23.69 -36.19 64.40
N ASN A 523 -24.16 -37.40 64.08
CA ASN A 523 -23.76 -38.12 62.87
C ASN A 523 -24.20 -37.40 61.58
N GLU A 524 -25.39 -36.79 61.56
CA GLU A 524 -25.89 -36.00 60.44
C GLU A 524 -25.06 -34.72 60.23
N ARG A 525 -24.78 -33.98 61.32
CA ARG A 525 -23.82 -32.86 61.31
C ARG A 525 -22.45 -33.29 60.79
N GLN A 526 -21.98 -34.48 61.16
CA GLN A 526 -20.68 -34.99 60.69
C GLN A 526 -20.69 -35.35 59.19
N LYS A 527 -21.81 -35.86 58.65
CA LYS A 527 -22.02 -36.03 57.20
C LYS A 527 -22.03 -34.67 56.48
N GLN A 528 -22.81 -33.70 56.97
CA GLN A 528 -22.86 -32.35 56.40
C GLN A 528 -21.46 -31.68 56.39
N ILE A 529 -20.67 -31.85 57.45
CA ILE A 529 -19.27 -31.37 57.49
C ILE A 529 -18.40 -32.09 56.43
N HIS A 530 -18.59 -33.39 56.21
CA HIS A 530 -17.88 -34.13 55.16
C HIS A 530 -18.28 -33.63 53.76
N GLU A 531 -19.57 -33.45 53.50
CA GLU A 531 -20.12 -32.92 52.24
C GLU A 531 -19.64 -31.50 51.96
N ILE A 532 -19.66 -30.60 52.95
CA ILE A 532 -19.10 -29.24 52.86
C ILE A 532 -17.60 -29.29 52.51
N ASN A 533 -16.85 -30.23 53.08
CA ASN A 533 -15.43 -30.39 52.77
C ASN A 533 -15.18 -31.02 51.38
N LEU A 534 -16.10 -31.85 50.87
CA LEU A 534 -16.07 -32.35 49.50
C LEU A 534 -16.39 -31.24 48.49
N LEU A 535 -17.44 -30.46 48.75
CA LEU A 535 -17.83 -29.29 47.94
C LEU A 535 -16.70 -28.26 47.90
N LYS A 536 -16.07 -27.91 49.03
CA LYS A 536 -14.90 -27.01 49.06
C LYS A 536 -13.75 -27.50 48.16
N LYS A 537 -13.48 -28.82 48.13
CA LYS A 537 -12.47 -29.40 47.22
C LYS A 537 -12.91 -29.30 45.76
N GLN A 538 -14.20 -29.52 45.47
CA GLN A 538 -14.73 -29.36 44.11
C GLN A 538 -14.66 -27.91 43.64
N THR A 539 -15.03 -26.93 44.48
CA THR A 539 -14.89 -25.49 44.18
C THR A 539 -13.43 -25.13 43.89
N LEU A 540 -12.47 -25.57 44.72
CA LEU A 540 -11.05 -25.27 44.53
C LEU A 540 -10.48 -25.91 43.24
N ILE A 541 -10.96 -27.11 42.86
CA ILE A 541 -10.63 -27.73 41.57
C ILE A 541 -11.25 -26.95 40.39
N LEU A 542 -12.48 -26.43 40.55
CA LEU A 542 -13.12 -25.60 39.54
C LEU A 542 -12.42 -24.23 39.40
N GLU A 543 -12.00 -23.60 40.49
CA GLU A 543 -11.20 -22.38 40.49
C GLU A 543 -9.86 -22.58 39.77
N GLN A 544 -9.15 -23.68 40.05
CA GLN A 544 -7.91 -24.02 39.32
C GLN A 544 -8.14 -24.30 37.82
N LYS A 545 -9.27 -24.94 37.46
CA LYS A 545 -9.65 -25.11 36.04
C LYS A 545 -9.98 -23.78 35.38
N ASN A 546 -10.71 -22.91 36.07
CA ASN A 546 -11.11 -21.60 35.56
C ASN A 546 -9.89 -20.69 35.35
N LEU A 547 -8.92 -20.71 36.28
CA LEU A 547 -7.61 -20.06 36.11
C LEU A 547 -6.89 -20.54 34.85
N LYS A 548 -6.74 -21.86 34.66
CA LYS A 548 -6.10 -22.42 33.44
C LYS A 548 -6.82 -22.02 32.16
N ILE A 549 -8.15 -22.06 32.13
CA ILE A 549 -8.94 -21.62 30.97
C ILE A 549 -8.73 -20.12 30.72
N ASN A 550 -8.60 -19.31 31.77
CA ASN A 550 -8.35 -17.88 31.64
C ASN A 550 -6.91 -17.57 31.16
N ASP A 551 -5.91 -18.32 31.63
CA ASP A 551 -4.52 -18.28 31.14
C ASP A 551 -4.44 -18.67 29.66
N GLU A 552 -5.15 -19.75 29.26
CA GLU A 552 -5.28 -20.18 27.87
C GLU A 552 -5.97 -19.11 27.02
N LEU A 553 -7.08 -18.52 27.49
CA LEU A 553 -7.78 -17.41 26.81
C LEU A 553 -6.89 -16.17 26.65
N GLU A 554 -6.06 -15.83 27.62
CA GLU A 554 -5.11 -14.70 27.50
C GLU A 554 -3.97 -15.03 26.51
N ALA A 555 -3.51 -16.28 26.48
CA ALA A 555 -2.56 -16.75 25.48
C ALA A 555 -3.16 -16.75 24.06
N TYR A 556 -4.43 -17.12 23.90
CA TYR A 556 -5.15 -17.00 22.62
C TYR A 556 -5.31 -15.54 22.20
N LYS A 557 -5.73 -14.63 23.08
CA LYS A 557 -5.79 -13.18 22.80
C LYS A 557 -4.43 -12.61 22.36
N LYS A 558 -3.35 -12.93 23.09
CA LYS A 558 -1.98 -12.53 22.71
C LYS A 558 -1.52 -13.14 21.37
N ASN A 559 -2.13 -14.22 20.90
CA ASN A 559 -1.87 -14.77 19.57
C ASN A 559 -2.77 -14.15 18.49
N GLU A 560 -4.03 -13.82 18.81
CA GLU A 560 -4.93 -13.03 17.97
C GLU A 560 -4.34 -11.64 17.67
N GLU A 561 -3.82 -10.95 18.69
CA GLU A 561 -3.10 -9.67 18.55
C GLU A 561 -1.90 -9.78 17.60
N LYS A 562 -1.07 -10.83 17.75
CA LYS A 562 0.07 -11.09 16.84
C LYS A 562 -0.40 -11.38 15.41
N VAL A 563 -1.48 -12.14 15.24
CA VAL A 563 -2.06 -12.47 13.93
C VAL A 563 -2.63 -11.21 13.29
N SER A 564 -3.37 -10.39 14.02
CA SER A 564 -3.88 -9.08 13.57
C SER A 564 -2.75 -8.13 13.17
N HIS A 565 -1.69 -8.05 13.98
CA HIS A 565 -0.51 -7.24 13.66
C HIS A 565 0.25 -7.78 12.42
N ASN A 566 0.34 -9.10 12.25
CA ASN A 566 0.88 -9.72 11.05
C ASN A 566 0.01 -9.47 9.81
N ILE A 567 -1.31 -9.52 9.94
CA ILE A 567 -2.26 -9.18 8.86
C ILE A 567 -2.10 -7.71 8.46
N SER A 568 -2.02 -6.78 9.42
CA SER A 568 -1.76 -5.36 9.16
C SER A 568 -0.41 -5.16 8.45
N ASN A 569 0.66 -5.81 8.91
CA ASN A 569 1.96 -5.77 8.24
C ASN A 569 1.94 -6.36 6.82
N LEU A 570 1.17 -7.43 6.58
CA LEU A 570 0.98 -8.01 5.24
C LEU A 570 0.14 -7.09 4.35
N GLN A 571 -0.90 -6.44 4.88
CA GLN A 571 -1.69 -5.43 4.16
C GLN A 571 -0.83 -4.22 3.78
N ASN A 572 -0.07 -3.66 4.73
CA ASN A 572 0.86 -2.55 4.47
C ASN A 572 1.92 -2.92 3.41
N LYS A 573 2.44 -4.15 3.46
CA LYS A 573 3.38 -4.67 2.46
C LYS A 573 2.72 -4.93 1.10
N GLY A 574 1.45 -5.33 1.09
CA GLY A 574 0.60 -5.44 -0.10
C GLY A 574 0.30 -4.08 -0.75
N VAL A 575 -0.05 -3.07 0.04
CA VAL A 575 -0.23 -1.68 -0.41
C VAL A 575 1.09 -1.13 -0.97
N SER A 576 2.22 -1.35 -0.29
CA SER A 576 3.54 -0.97 -0.79
C SER A 576 3.91 -1.68 -2.10
N LEU A 577 3.55 -2.97 -2.26
CA LEU A 577 3.69 -3.69 -3.52
C LEU A 577 2.79 -3.11 -4.62
N CYS A 578 1.53 -2.76 -4.31
CA CYS A 578 0.61 -2.14 -5.25
C CYS A 578 1.09 -0.75 -5.69
N GLU A 579 1.62 0.08 -4.78
CA GLU A 579 2.28 1.34 -5.15
C GLU A 579 3.49 1.09 -6.05
N ASN A 580 4.35 0.13 -5.72
CA ASN A 580 5.54 -0.18 -6.51
C ASN A 580 5.19 -0.73 -7.89
N LEU A 581 4.10 -1.50 -8.02
CA LEU A 581 3.55 -1.95 -9.29
C LEU A 581 2.93 -0.79 -10.07
N PHE A 582 2.20 0.12 -9.42
CA PHE A 582 1.64 1.32 -10.06
C PHE A 582 2.76 2.24 -10.59
N LYS A 583 3.77 2.54 -9.76
CA LYS A 583 4.99 3.29 -10.11
C LYS A 583 5.82 2.62 -11.21
N LYS A 584 5.67 1.31 -11.43
CA LYS A 584 6.32 0.55 -12.52
C LYS A 584 5.39 0.23 -13.70
N ARG A 585 4.09 0.52 -13.62
CA ARG A 585 3.06 0.07 -14.60
C ARG A 585 3.41 0.47 -16.02
N ASN A 586 3.72 1.75 -16.20
CA ASN A 586 4.05 2.31 -17.50
C ASN A 586 5.51 2.04 -17.88
N LYS A 587 6.39 1.66 -16.93
CA LYS A 587 7.84 1.52 -17.17
C LYS A 587 8.19 0.45 -18.20
N LYS A 588 7.32 -0.57 -18.40
CA LYS A 588 7.44 -1.47 -19.56
C LYS A 588 7.14 -0.72 -20.87
N ILE A 589 6.01 -0.01 -20.93
CA ILE A 589 5.59 0.78 -22.12
C ILE A 589 6.64 1.84 -22.47
N ASP A 590 7.22 2.50 -21.46
CA ASP A 590 8.29 3.50 -21.65
C ASP A 590 9.57 2.85 -22.21
N LEU A 591 9.93 1.65 -21.73
CA LEU A 591 11.06 0.88 -22.27
C LEU A 591 10.78 0.37 -23.68
N ASP A 592 9.62 -0.23 -23.94
CA ASP A 592 9.20 -0.72 -25.26
C ASP A 592 9.16 0.43 -26.28
N ARG A 593 8.64 1.59 -25.89
CA ARG A 593 8.63 2.83 -26.71
C ARG A 593 10.04 3.35 -26.97
N ASN A 594 10.89 3.41 -25.94
CA ASN A 594 12.28 3.83 -26.13
C ASN A 594 13.05 2.85 -27.02
N ASN A 595 12.78 1.55 -26.91
CA ASN A 595 13.41 0.52 -27.74
C ASN A 595 12.94 0.62 -29.20
N SER A 596 11.65 0.90 -29.43
CA SER A 596 11.09 1.18 -30.77
C SER A 596 11.64 2.48 -31.38
N LEU A 597 11.80 3.54 -30.59
CA LEU A 597 12.46 4.78 -31.03
C LEU A 597 13.94 4.56 -31.35
N LEU A 598 14.65 3.79 -30.51
CA LEU A 598 16.07 3.46 -30.68
C LEU A 598 16.28 2.59 -31.93
N GLN A 599 15.41 1.59 -32.15
CA GLN A 599 15.36 0.80 -33.38
C GLN A 599 15.12 1.71 -34.59
N THR A 600 14.10 2.55 -34.57
CA THR A 600 13.81 3.48 -35.68
C THR A 600 15.00 4.39 -36.00
N HIS A 601 15.69 4.90 -34.98
CA HIS A 601 16.92 5.70 -35.13
C HIS A 601 18.10 4.87 -35.70
N TYR A 602 18.26 3.60 -35.32
CA TYR A 602 19.25 2.72 -35.94
C TYR A 602 18.88 2.34 -37.37
N ASP A 603 17.60 2.09 -37.68
CA ASP A 603 17.12 1.82 -39.03
C ASP A 603 17.30 3.04 -39.95
N SER A 604 17.12 4.27 -39.44
CA SER A 604 17.48 5.50 -40.16
C SER A 604 18.98 5.60 -40.39
N LYS A 605 19.82 5.37 -39.37
CA LYS A 605 21.28 5.41 -39.51
C LYS A 605 21.85 4.32 -40.41
N LEU A 606 21.19 3.16 -40.47
CA LEU A 606 21.50 2.12 -41.44
C LEU A 606 21.26 2.66 -42.85
N LYS A 607 20.08 3.23 -43.12
CA LYS A 607 19.73 3.80 -44.44
C LYS A 607 20.59 5.00 -44.83
N GLU A 608 20.95 5.86 -43.88
CA GLU A 608 21.92 6.95 -44.08
C GLU A 608 23.27 6.38 -44.51
N ALA A 609 23.77 5.33 -43.85
CA ALA A 609 25.02 4.66 -44.21
C ALA A 609 24.93 3.86 -45.53
N GLU A 610 23.81 3.20 -45.81
CA GLU A 610 23.54 2.50 -47.08
C GLU A 610 23.49 3.48 -48.26
N LEU A 611 22.85 4.64 -48.08
CA LEU A 611 22.81 5.71 -49.08
C LEU A 611 24.21 6.31 -49.29
N HIS A 612 24.97 6.54 -48.22
CA HIS A 612 26.33 7.05 -48.31
C HIS A 612 27.31 6.04 -48.94
N LEU A 613 27.05 4.74 -48.78
CA LEU A 613 27.76 3.65 -49.46
C LEU A 613 27.41 3.63 -50.95
N LEU A 614 26.13 3.73 -51.32
CA LEU A 614 25.69 3.83 -52.72
C LEU A 614 26.24 5.09 -53.42
N GLN A 615 26.41 6.20 -52.70
CA GLN A 615 27.09 7.40 -53.22
C GLN A 615 28.57 7.10 -53.53
N ILE A 616 29.29 6.45 -52.60
CA ILE A 616 30.70 6.06 -52.81
C ILE A 616 30.83 5.00 -53.93
N GLU A 617 29.88 4.09 -54.09
CA GLU A 617 29.84 3.16 -55.22
C GLU A 617 29.59 3.87 -56.56
N ALA A 618 28.78 4.94 -56.58
CA ALA A 618 28.60 5.79 -57.76
C ALA A 618 29.87 6.60 -58.09
N GLU A 619 30.48 7.25 -57.08
CA GLU A 619 31.77 7.96 -57.23
C GLU A 619 32.87 7.02 -57.76
N ILE A 620 32.92 5.76 -57.27
CA ILE A 620 33.85 4.75 -57.77
C ILE A 620 33.53 4.39 -59.23
N ALA A 621 32.26 4.22 -59.59
CA ALA A 621 31.87 3.91 -60.97
C ALA A 621 32.21 5.06 -61.95
N GLU A 622 31.99 6.31 -61.55
CA GLU A 622 32.41 7.50 -62.32
C GLU A 622 33.93 7.55 -62.48
N ILE A 623 34.69 7.33 -61.40
CA ILE A 623 36.17 7.25 -61.44
C ILE A 623 36.66 6.07 -62.31
N GLU A 624 35.94 4.94 -62.36
CA GLU A 624 36.27 3.83 -63.26
C GLU A 624 35.95 4.13 -64.73
N GLU A 625 34.86 4.87 -65.03
CA GLU A 625 34.58 5.36 -66.39
C GLU A 625 35.60 6.41 -66.82
N ASP A 626 35.93 7.40 -65.98
CA ASP A 626 36.97 8.40 -66.24
C ASP A 626 38.35 7.77 -66.48
N LYS A 627 38.69 6.73 -65.72
CA LYS A 627 39.90 5.94 -65.94
C LYS A 627 39.88 5.22 -67.30
N VAL A 628 38.72 4.79 -67.79
CA VAL A 628 38.57 4.17 -69.12
C VAL A 628 38.58 5.21 -70.24
N THR A 629 38.00 6.40 -70.05
CA THR A 629 38.07 7.51 -71.04
C THR A 629 39.50 8.04 -71.14
N LEU A 630 40.14 8.39 -70.02
CA LEU A 630 41.56 8.82 -69.98
C LEU A 630 42.50 7.74 -70.53
N SER A 631 42.24 6.45 -70.27
CA SER A 631 43.04 5.37 -70.88
C SER A 631 42.84 5.27 -72.39
N ARG A 632 41.67 5.65 -72.92
CA ARG A 632 41.41 5.70 -74.37
C ARG A 632 42.10 6.91 -75.00
N GLU A 633 41.94 8.08 -74.41
CA GLU A 633 42.63 9.31 -74.85
C GLU A 633 44.16 9.14 -74.83
N LEU A 634 44.70 8.48 -73.81
CA LEU A 634 46.13 8.15 -73.73
C LEU A 634 46.57 7.15 -74.82
N MET A 635 45.71 6.20 -75.23
CA MET A 635 46.01 5.31 -76.37
C MET A 635 45.99 6.08 -77.69
N ASP A 636 45.02 6.96 -77.90
CA ASP A 636 44.91 7.78 -79.12
C ASP A 636 46.04 8.83 -79.20
N ALA A 637 46.40 9.48 -78.10
CA ALA A 637 47.55 10.38 -78.04
C ALA A 637 48.89 9.66 -78.29
N ASN A 638 49.07 8.43 -77.76
CA ASN A 638 50.24 7.60 -78.09
C ASN A 638 50.24 7.18 -79.57
N ARG A 639 49.08 6.92 -80.16
CA ARG A 639 48.95 6.65 -81.59
C ARG A 639 49.33 7.86 -82.43
N GLU A 640 48.84 9.06 -82.09
CA GLU A 640 49.23 10.29 -82.77
C GLU A 640 50.74 10.55 -82.65
N ALA A 641 51.32 10.34 -81.46
CA ALA A 641 52.76 10.44 -81.25
C ALA A 641 53.56 9.47 -82.15
N LEU A 642 53.13 8.20 -82.23
CA LEU A 642 53.74 7.20 -83.13
C LEU A 642 53.57 7.55 -84.62
N GLU A 643 52.45 8.19 -85.01
CA GLU A 643 52.28 8.70 -86.36
C GLU A 643 53.16 9.93 -86.63
N TRP A 644 53.38 10.80 -85.64
CA TRP A 644 54.32 11.92 -85.72
C TRP A 644 55.78 11.47 -85.80
N ASP A 645 56.19 10.49 -84.99
CA ASP A 645 57.52 9.89 -85.07
C ASP A 645 57.77 9.24 -86.45
N LYS A 646 56.79 8.53 -87.01
CA LYS A 646 56.87 8.02 -88.40
C LYS A 646 57.01 9.13 -89.43
N LYS A 647 56.21 10.20 -89.33
CA LYS A 647 56.30 11.40 -90.21
C LYS A 647 57.68 12.06 -90.09
N LEU A 648 58.21 12.18 -88.87
CA LEU A 648 59.51 12.78 -88.57
C LEU A 648 60.68 11.91 -89.03
N LEU A 649 60.57 10.58 -88.93
CA LEU A 649 61.55 9.63 -89.43
C LEU A 649 61.60 9.64 -90.96
N MET A 650 60.45 9.57 -91.65
CA MET A 650 60.39 9.74 -93.12
C MET A 650 60.94 11.10 -93.57
N ALA A 651 60.68 12.19 -92.82
CA ALA A 651 61.25 13.50 -93.11
C ALA A 651 62.77 13.56 -92.91
N ARG A 652 63.33 12.85 -91.91
CA ARG A 652 64.78 12.68 -91.72
C ARG A 652 65.41 11.87 -92.86
N GLU A 653 64.77 10.80 -93.31
CA GLU A 653 65.22 9.98 -94.43
C GLU A 653 65.22 10.78 -95.75
N ALA A 654 64.14 11.51 -96.04
CA ALA A 654 64.06 12.40 -97.19
C ALA A 654 65.12 13.52 -97.14
N LEU A 655 65.37 14.11 -95.97
CA LEU A 655 66.49 15.05 -95.77
C LEU A 655 67.86 14.41 -95.93
N GLY A 656 68.00 13.11 -95.63
CA GLY A 656 69.20 12.32 -95.91
C GLY A 656 69.44 12.18 -97.41
N LEU A 657 68.41 11.73 -98.16
CA LEU A 657 68.46 11.62 -99.61
C LEU A 657 68.79 12.97 -100.29
N MET A 658 68.07 14.04 -99.93
CA MET A 658 68.34 15.39 -100.47
C MET A 658 69.72 15.95 -100.07
N LYS A 659 70.34 15.47 -98.98
CA LYS A 659 71.73 15.81 -98.63
C LYS A 659 72.73 15.00 -99.46
N ASN A 660 72.42 13.75 -99.78
CA ASN A 660 73.26 12.91 -100.65
C ASN A 660 73.23 13.37 -102.11
N GLU A 661 72.11 13.89 -102.61
CA GLU A 661 72.02 14.56 -103.92
C GLU A 661 72.83 15.87 -104.00
N ARG A 662 73.11 16.48 -102.84
CA ARG A 662 73.75 17.80 -102.70
C ARG A 662 75.18 17.74 -102.13
N SER A 663 75.69 16.55 -101.83
CA SER A 663 77.09 16.37 -101.41
C SER A 663 78.01 16.33 -102.62
N ALA A 664 79.31 16.61 -102.39
CA ALA A 664 80.30 16.65 -103.46
C ALA A 664 80.40 15.28 -104.17
N GLY A 665 80.02 15.23 -105.44
CA GLY A 665 79.90 14.01 -106.24
C GLY A 665 78.48 13.71 -106.75
N GLY A 666 77.45 14.40 -106.25
CA GLY A 666 76.07 14.30 -106.75
C GLY A 666 75.88 14.84 -108.18
N GLU A 667 74.86 14.34 -108.87
CA GLU A 667 74.58 14.65 -110.29
C GLU A 667 74.48 16.17 -110.59
N VAL A 668 73.99 16.95 -109.62
CA VAL A 668 73.80 18.40 -109.71
C VAL A 668 75.10 19.17 -109.93
N ASP A 669 76.24 18.71 -109.41
CA ASP A 669 77.55 19.36 -109.66
C ASP A 669 78.18 18.92 -110.98
N ASN A 670 77.99 17.65 -111.38
CA ASN A 670 78.42 17.16 -112.69
C ASN A 670 77.75 17.96 -113.83
N MET A 671 76.46 18.31 -113.70
CA MET A 671 75.76 19.15 -114.66
C MET A 671 76.33 20.58 -114.77
N LYS A 672 76.83 21.17 -113.67
CA LYS A 672 77.41 22.53 -113.70
C LYS A 672 78.75 22.57 -114.44
N LEU A 673 79.57 21.54 -114.28
CA LEU A 673 80.90 21.47 -114.90
C LEU A 673 80.83 21.42 -116.44
N GLU A 674 79.86 20.70 -117.01
CA GLU A 674 79.71 20.62 -118.47
C GLU A 674 79.07 21.89 -119.07
N ILE A 675 78.19 22.59 -118.34
CA ILE A 675 77.64 23.89 -118.78
C ILE A 675 78.78 24.89 -119.03
N HIS A 676 79.70 25.05 -118.06
CA HIS A 676 80.81 26.00 -118.19
C HIS A 676 81.76 25.66 -119.35
N ARG A 677 81.87 24.37 -119.69
CA ARG A 677 82.69 23.87 -120.80
C ARG A 677 82.17 24.32 -122.17
N MET A 678 80.84 24.43 -122.34
CA MET A 678 80.24 24.89 -123.60
C MET A 678 80.41 26.40 -123.82
N GLU A 679 80.41 27.20 -122.75
CA GLU A 679 80.54 28.67 -122.82
C GLU A 679 81.88 29.11 -123.47
N VAL A 680 82.96 28.38 -123.20
CA VAL A 680 84.31 28.67 -123.71
C VAL A 680 84.40 28.49 -125.23
N ILE A 681 83.67 27.52 -125.80
CA ILE A 681 83.69 27.22 -127.24
C ILE A 681 83.06 28.36 -128.06
N TYR A 682 81.97 28.95 -127.56
CA TYR A 682 81.25 30.03 -128.23
C TYR A 682 82.10 31.30 -128.43
N GLY A 683 83.03 31.58 -127.51
CA GLY A 683 83.91 32.76 -127.58
C GLY A 683 84.91 32.77 -128.74
N GLN A 684 85.26 31.60 -129.31
CA GLN A 684 86.30 31.49 -130.34
C GLN A 684 85.77 31.78 -131.75
N LEU A 685 84.54 31.35 -132.05
CA LEU A 685 83.95 31.46 -133.40
C LEU A 685 83.83 32.92 -133.88
N LYS A 686 83.56 33.84 -132.95
CA LYS A 686 83.20 35.24 -133.24
C LYS A 686 84.35 36.08 -133.82
N LYS A 687 85.61 35.66 -133.67
CA LYS A 687 86.80 36.40 -134.17
C LYS A 687 87.19 36.09 -135.62
N ALA A 688 86.60 35.07 -136.25
CA ALA A 688 86.94 34.69 -137.63
C ALA A 688 86.23 35.55 -138.70
N GLN A 689 85.09 36.15 -138.37
CA GLN A 689 84.15 36.71 -139.35
C GLN A 689 84.54 38.11 -139.88
N GLU A 690 85.28 38.91 -139.10
CA GLU A 690 85.53 40.33 -139.40
C GLU A 690 86.60 40.57 -140.48
N LYS A 691 87.39 39.55 -140.85
CA LYS A 691 88.55 39.71 -141.76
C LYS A 691 88.20 39.62 -143.26
N LEU A 692 87.09 38.97 -143.64
CA LEU A 692 86.76 38.69 -145.04
C LEU A 692 86.16 39.92 -145.78
N LEU A 693 85.66 40.91 -145.05
CA LEU A 693 84.69 41.88 -145.56
C LEU A 693 85.32 43.11 -146.28
N LYS A 694 86.65 43.18 -146.41
CA LYS A 694 87.35 44.41 -146.88
C LYS A 694 87.88 44.42 -148.32
N ASP A 695 88.06 43.28 -148.97
CA ASP A 695 88.86 43.21 -150.21
C ASP A 695 88.05 43.16 -151.52
N LEU A 696 86.72 43.02 -151.46
CA LEU A 696 85.87 42.78 -152.65
C LEU A 696 85.12 44.00 -153.21
N GLU A 697 85.09 45.14 -152.52
CA GLU A 697 84.16 46.24 -152.84
C GLU A 697 84.61 47.17 -154.00
N TYR A 698 85.87 47.11 -154.45
CA TYR A 698 86.48 48.24 -155.18
C TYR A 698 86.18 48.32 -156.70
N CYS A 699 86.16 47.21 -157.45
CA CYS A 699 86.30 47.27 -158.92
C CYS A 699 85.00 47.19 -159.73
N LEU A 700 84.03 46.34 -159.36
CA LEU A 700 82.85 46.06 -160.22
C LEU A 700 81.60 46.89 -159.93
N SER A 701 81.76 47.96 -159.13
CA SER A 701 80.87 49.15 -159.12
C SER A 701 80.46 49.62 -160.54
N ARG A 702 81.43 49.63 -161.46
CA ARG A 702 81.42 50.31 -162.78
C ARG A 702 80.09 50.32 -163.57
N ARG A 703 79.58 49.16 -163.99
CA ARG A 703 78.69 49.08 -165.18
C ARG A 703 77.48 48.13 -165.11
N ASN A 704 77.62 46.88 -164.64
CA ASN A 704 76.45 46.02 -164.45
C ASN A 704 75.49 46.54 -163.36
N SER A 705 76.00 47.38 -162.45
CA SER A 705 75.24 48.06 -161.38
C SER A 705 74.21 49.09 -161.87
N ILE A 706 74.01 49.25 -163.18
CA ILE A 706 72.93 50.07 -163.77
C ILE A 706 71.80 49.18 -164.33
N TYR A 707 72.12 48.05 -164.96
CA TYR A 707 71.13 47.20 -165.65
C TYR A 707 70.41 46.23 -164.68
N MET A 708 71.18 45.48 -163.88
CA MET A 708 70.64 44.48 -162.92
C MET A 708 69.79 45.12 -161.80
N THR A 709 69.88 46.45 -161.65
CA THR A 709 69.23 47.25 -160.61
C THR A 709 67.73 47.46 -160.85
N SER A 710 67.25 47.19 -162.07
CA SER A 710 65.82 47.22 -162.43
C SER A 710 65.09 45.92 -162.08
N GLU A 711 65.73 44.77 -162.33
CA GLU A 711 65.13 43.44 -162.26
C GLU A 711 64.96 42.92 -160.81
N ALA A 712 65.89 43.26 -159.91
CA ALA A 712 65.93 42.72 -158.55
C ALA A 712 64.90 43.32 -157.57
N ARG A 713 64.09 44.31 -157.96
CA ARG A 713 63.23 45.09 -157.03
C ARG A 713 61.82 44.52 -156.78
N GLN A 714 61.40 43.42 -157.42
CA GLN A 714 59.98 43.02 -157.45
C GLN A 714 59.58 41.80 -156.59
N LYS A 715 60.47 41.19 -155.78
CA LYS A 715 60.13 39.98 -154.98
C LYS A 715 60.63 39.99 -153.53
N ARG A 716 59.87 40.64 -152.63
CA ARG A 716 59.87 40.33 -151.18
C ARG A 716 58.62 40.88 -150.47
N ASN A 717 57.68 39.99 -150.07
CA ASN A 717 56.65 40.28 -149.05
C ASN A 717 55.88 39.01 -148.61
N GLY A 718 56.05 38.60 -147.34
CA GLY A 718 55.19 37.66 -146.60
C GLY A 718 55.12 36.18 -147.05
N PRO A 719 54.42 35.30 -146.30
CA PRO A 719 54.44 35.21 -144.83
C PRO A 719 54.56 33.74 -144.32
N LYS A 720 54.68 33.52 -143.00
CA LYS A 720 54.05 32.38 -142.28
C LYS A 720 54.11 32.49 -140.76
N GLU A 721 53.12 31.92 -140.10
CA GLU A 721 52.91 31.85 -138.64
C GLU A 721 53.15 30.43 -138.12
N ASP A 722 53.31 30.26 -136.79
CA ASP A 722 52.65 29.23 -135.95
C ASP A 722 53.43 28.92 -134.65
N ARG A 723 52.99 29.45 -133.48
CA ARG A 723 53.16 28.78 -132.16
C ARG A 723 52.42 29.39 -130.94
N THR A 724 51.44 30.27 -131.11
CA THR A 724 50.85 31.07 -130.01
C THR A 724 49.52 30.58 -129.41
N ARG A 725 49.04 29.36 -129.73
CA ARG A 725 47.75 28.84 -129.20
C ARG A 725 47.88 27.93 -127.95
N PHE A 726 48.82 26.97 -127.95
CA PHE A 726 48.88 25.90 -126.93
C PHE A 726 49.20 26.39 -125.50
N ASN A 727 50.08 27.39 -125.36
CA ASN A 727 50.57 27.85 -124.06
C ASN A 727 49.54 28.65 -123.23
N TYR A 728 48.49 29.21 -123.85
CA TYR A 728 47.45 29.93 -123.13
C TYR A 728 46.37 29.00 -122.57
N GLN A 729 46.00 27.94 -123.31
CA GLN A 729 45.06 26.91 -122.85
C GLN A 729 45.50 26.31 -121.51
N ARG A 730 46.73 25.79 -121.45
CA ARG A 730 47.29 25.10 -120.27
C ARG A 730 47.49 26.01 -119.06
N LYS A 731 47.59 27.34 -119.24
CA LYS A 731 47.61 28.30 -118.13
C LYS A 731 46.22 28.55 -117.55
N MET A 732 45.18 28.59 -118.38
CA MET A 732 43.81 28.82 -117.92
C MET A 732 43.24 27.64 -117.11
N ASP A 733 43.51 26.41 -117.53
CA ASP A 733 42.99 25.24 -116.79
C ASP A 733 43.70 25.04 -115.44
N ASN A 734 45.00 25.35 -115.34
CA ASN A 734 45.71 25.40 -114.06
C ASN A 734 45.15 26.48 -113.11
N LEU A 735 44.74 27.65 -113.62
CA LEU A 735 44.11 28.70 -112.82
C LEU A 735 42.70 28.31 -112.36
N ARG A 736 41.90 27.66 -113.23
CA ARG A 736 40.57 27.11 -112.88
C ARG A 736 40.66 26.05 -111.78
N ASN A 737 41.65 25.15 -111.87
CA ASN A 737 41.84 24.11 -110.86
C ASN A 737 42.31 24.68 -109.52
N LYS A 738 43.20 25.69 -109.51
CA LYS A 738 43.55 26.41 -108.27
C LYS A 738 42.37 27.18 -107.67
N MET A 739 41.50 27.80 -108.48
CA MET A 739 40.26 28.41 -107.97
C MET A 739 39.36 27.36 -107.31
N LYS A 740 39.14 26.20 -107.94
CA LYS A 740 38.32 25.12 -107.35
C LYS A 740 38.91 24.54 -106.06
N GLN A 741 40.24 24.45 -105.93
CA GLN A 741 40.88 24.05 -104.68
C GLN A 741 40.65 25.10 -103.59
N MET A 742 40.95 26.38 -103.86
CA MET A 742 40.72 27.45 -102.90
C MET A 742 39.24 27.62 -102.52
N ASP A 743 38.29 27.44 -103.44
CA ASP A 743 36.85 27.47 -103.13
C ASP A 743 36.43 26.34 -102.17
N ASN A 744 37.04 25.15 -102.29
CA ASN A 744 36.78 24.03 -101.39
C ASN A 744 37.49 24.24 -100.04
N GLU A 745 38.73 24.70 -100.02
CA GLU A 745 39.44 25.10 -98.80
C GLU A 745 38.70 26.22 -98.05
N ILE A 746 38.16 27.22 -98.75
CA ILE A 746 37.34 28.29 -98.16
C ILE A 746 36.01 27.75 -97.61
N LYS A 747 35.39 26.73 -98.23
CA LYS A 747 34.20 26.07 -97.68
C LYS A 747 34.53 25.26 -96.43
N GLU A 748 35.60 24.48 -96.45
CA GLU A 748 36.07 23.76 -95.27
C GLU A 748 36.45 24.70 -94.12
N LEU A 749 37.17 25.79 -94.40
CA LEU A 749 37.54 26.79 -93.41
C LEU A 749 36.31 27.53 -92.86
N LYS A 750 35.26 27.75 -93.67
CA LYS A 750 33.98 28.29 -93.18
C LYS A 750 33.24 27.30 -92.27
N VAL A 751 33.24 26.00 -92.59
CA VAL A 751 32.64 24.95 -91.73
C VAL A 751 33.45 24.78 -90.44
N LYS A 752 34.79 24.73 -90.53
CA LYS A 752 35.70 24.67 -89.37
C LYS A 752 35.55 25.92 -88.48
N LYS A 753 35.55 27.12 -89.06
CA LYS A 753 35.30 28.37 -88.31
C LYS A 753 33.94 28.37 -87.61
N ARG A 754 32.88 27.90 -88.28
CA ARG A 754 31.55 27.84 -87.66
C ARG A 754 31.54 26.86 -86.48
N LYS A 755 32.04 25.63 -86.66
CA LYS A 755 32.19 24.66 -85.56
C LYS A 755 33.05 25.19 -84.40
N SER A 756 34.10 25.96 -84.66
CA SER A 756 34.90 26.60 -83.60
C SER A 756 34.18 27.74 -82.89
N ILE A 757 33.24 28.45 -83.54
CA ILE A 757 32.39 29.44 -82.89
C ILE A 757 31.30 28.73 -82.08
N ASP A 758 30.58 27.77 -82.69
CA ASP A 758 29.55 26.98 -82.02
C ASP A 758 30.11 26.27 -80.77
N SER A 759 31.36 25.78 -80.84
CA SER A 759 32.09 25.18 -79.71
C SER A 759 32.64 26.19 -78.70
N ALA A 760 32.90 27.44 -79.10
CA ALA A 760 33.30 28.50 -78.17
C ALA A 760 32.08 29.01 -77.38
N GLU A 761 30.95 29.24 -78.06
CA GLU A 761 29.67 29.61 -77.44
C GLU A 761 29.09 28.51 -76.54
N ALA A 762 29.50 27.24 -76.73
CA ALA A 762 29.25 26.15 -75.78
C ALA A 762 30.19 26.25 -74.57
N LYS A 763 31.51 26.35 -74.80
CA LYS A 763 32.51 26.48 -73.72
C LYS A 763 32.30 27.73 -72.85
N GLU A 764 31.87 28.85 -73.40
CA GLU A 764 31.54 30.07 -72.63
C GLU A 764 30.30 29.88 -71.74
N ARG A 765 29.34 29.02 -72.13
CA ARG A 765 28.21 28.64 -71.27
C ARG A 765 28.62 27.66 -70.19
N GLU A 766 29.36 26.60 -70.53
CA GLU A 766 29.95 25.69 -69.54
C GLU A 766 30.79 26.44 -68.50
N ILE A 767 31.58 27.43 -68.94
CA ILE A 767 32.35 28.31 -68.04
C ILE A 767 31.44 29.21 -67.20
N TYR A 768 30.35 29.74 -67.74
CA TYR A 768 29.41 30.56 -66.97
C TYR A 768 28.67 29.75 -65.90
N GLU A 769 28.19 28.56 -66.26
CA GLU A 769 27.49 27.62 -65.37
C GLU A 769 28.45 27.12 -64.27
N CYS A 770 29.64 26.65 -64.64
CA CYS A 770 30.69 26.25 -63.70
C CYS A 770 31.14 27.41 -62.77
N ASN A 771 31.13 28.66 -63.24
CA ASN A 771 31.39 29.81 -62.36
C ASN A 771 30.21 30.13 -61.43
N GLN A 772 28.95 29.90 -61.83
CA GLN A 772 27.83 30.01 -60.89
C GLN A 772 27.94 28.92 -59.80
N GLU A 773 28.16 27.67 -60.20
CA GLU A 773 28.35 26.55 -59.27
C GLU A 773 29.52 26.80 -58.32
N ALA A 774 30.68 27.21 -58.83
CA ALA A 774 31.84 27.57 -58.01
C ALA A 774 31.55 28.71 -57.02
N ASN A 775 30.78 29.73 -57.41
CA ASN A 775 30.37 30.79 -56.48
C ASN A 775 29.41 30.26 -55.41
N THR A 776 28.42 29.43 -55.76
CA THR A 776 27.53 28.83 -54.75
C THR A 776 28.25 27.87 -53.80
N LEU A 777 29.29 27.17 -54.28
CA LEU A 777 30.16 26.32 -53.45
C LEU A 777 31.10 27.14 -52.57
N LEU A 778 31.53 28.32 -52.99
CA LEU A 778 32.28 29.27 -52.16
C LEU A 778 31.39 29.89 -51.08
N GLU A 779 30.19 30.37 -51.43
CA GLU A 779 29.20 30.86 -50.46
C GLU A 779 28.85 29.78 -49.42
N TYR A 780 28.60 28.55 -49.87
CA TYR A 780 28.34 27.40 -48.99
C TYR A 780 29.56 27.00 -48.14
N SER A 781 30.78 27.15 -48.68
CA SER A 781 32.04 26.93 -47.93
C SER A 781 32.23 27.96 -46.83
N ASP A 782 31.96 29.24 -47.10
CA ASP A 782 32.08 30.32 -46.11
C ASP A 782 31.00 30.18 -45.02
N ASP A 783 29.74 29.86 -45.40
CA ASP A 783 28.66 29.52 -44.46
C ASP A 783 29.03 28.31 -43.57
N LEU A 784 29.69 27.29 -44.14
CA LEU A 784 30.20 26.14 -43.39
C LEU A 784 31.36 26.54 -42.45
N LEU A 785 32.25 27.43 -42.86
CA LEU A 785 33.37 27.90 -42.04
C LEU A 785 32.87 28.71 -40.82
N ASP A 786 31.89 29.59 -41.00
CA ASP A 786 31.26 30.34 -39.90
C ASP A 786 30.45 29.41 -38.98
N GLN A 787 29.73 28.41 -39.52
CA GLN A 787 29.12 27.35 -38.71
C GLN A 787 30.16 26.53 -37.91
N LEU A 788 31.34 26.29 -38.48
CA LEU A 788 32.43 25.56 -37.84
C LEU A 788 33.12 26.41 -36.76
N GLU A 789 33.35 27.70 -36.98
CA GLU A 789 33.90 28.61 -35.96
C GLU A 789 32.89 28.98 -34.86
N THR A 790 31.59 29.12 -35.16
CA THR A 790 30.56 29.29 -34.13
C THR A 790 30.38 28.03 -33.27
N THR A 791 30.34 26.84 -33.87
CA THR A 791 30.28 25.57 -33.11
C THR A 791 31.55 25.30 -32.29
N LYS A 792 32.75 25.62 -32.80
CA LYS A 792 34.01 25.65 -32.02
C LYS A 792 33.88 26.59 -30.81
N SER A 793 33.32 27.78 -30.99
CA SER A 793 33.15 28.77 -29.90
C SER A 793 32.20 28.28 -28.81
N ASN A 794 31.07 27.67 -29.20
CA ASN A 794 30.11 27.07 -28.27
C ASN A 794 30.70 25.85 -27.55
N ARG A 795 31.49 25.02 -28.24
CA ARG A 795 32.23 23.90 -27.65
C ARG A 795 33.26 24.39 -26.62
N GLN A 796 33.99 25.46 -26.89
CA GLN A 796 34.93 26.06 -25.94
C GLN A 796 34.20 26.60 -24.70
N PHE A 797 33.14 27.39 -24.87
CA PHE A 797 32.34 27.91 -23.76
C PHE A 797 31.81 26.79 -22.85
N ASN A 798 31.22 25.75 -23.45
CA ASN A 798 30.70 24.59 -22.71
C ASN A 798 31.82 23.82 -21.98
N PHE A 799 33.00 23.68 -22.59
CA PHE A 799 34.16 23.03 -21.97
C PHE A 799 34.72 23.86 -20.80
N GLU A 800 34.86 25.17 -20.96
CA GLU A 800 35.34 26.07 -19.89
C GLU A 800 34.35 26.12 -18.72
N LEU A 801 33.04 26.18 -19.00
CA LEU A 801 31.98 26.08 -18.00
C LEU A 801 32.04 24.75 -17.24
N LEU A 802 32.22 23.64 -17.94
CA LEU A 802 32.35 22.30 -17.36
C LEU A 802 33.63 22.16 -16.51
N VAL A 803 34.75 22.72 -16.95
CA VAL A 803 36.01 22.77 -16.17
C VAL A 803 35.85 23.61 -14.90
N MET A 804 35.11 24.74 -14.95
CA MET A 804 34.80 25.52 -13.76
C MET A 804 33.85 24.77 -12.81
N GLN A 805 32.85 24.07 -13.33
CA GLN A 805 31.98 23.19 -12.53
C GLN A 805 32.76 22.03 -11.88
N GLN A 806 33.69 21.40 -12.61
CA GLN A 806 34.57 20.37 -12.06
C GLN A 806 35.49 20.92 -10.96
N LYS A 807 36.02 22.15 -11.10
CA LYS A 807 36.80 22.83 -10.04
C LYS A 807 35.93 23.16 -8.82
N LYS A 808 34.71 23.68 -9.01
CA LYS A 808 33.71 23.94 -7.95
C LYS A 808 33.34 22.66 -7.20
N HIS A 809 33.06 21.57 -7.93
CA HIS A 809 32.82 20.24 -7.38
C HIS A 809 34.02 19.69 -6.62
N SER A 810 35.23 19.83 -7.17
CA SER A 810 36.48 19.36 -6.52
C SER A 810 36.72 20.10 -5.19
N MET A 811 36.50 21.41 -5.13
CA MET A 811 36.57 22.17 -3.88
C MET A 811 35.55 21.68 -2.85
N TYR A 812 34.28 21.50 -3.24
CA TYR A 812 33.26 20.95 -2.34
C TYR A 812 33.58 19.52 -1.89
N HIS A 813 34.18 18.69 -2.75
CA HIS A 813 34.61 17.35 -2.40
C HIS A 813 35.75 17.37 -1.36
N TYR A 814 36.78 18.21 -1.54
CA TYR A 814 37.84 18.37 -0.54
C TYR A 814 37.32 18.92 0.80
N LEU A 815 36.38 19.87 0.77
CA LEU A 815 35.67 20.36 1.96
C LEU A 815 34.87 19.25 2.64
N SER A 816 34.15 18.40 1.88
CA SER A 816 33.42 17.24 2.43
C SER A 816 34.33 16.18 3.05
N MET A 817 35.58 16.10 2.57
CA MET A 817 36.66 15.25 3.12
C MET A 817 37.40 15.89 4.31
N GLY A 818 36.89 17.01 4.85
CA GLY A 818 37.49 17.71 6.00
C GLY A 818 38.84 18.36 5.71
N ARG A 819 39.26 18.45 4.44
CA ARG A 819 40.53 19.05 4.05
C ARG A 819 40.32 20.52 3.70
N ASN A 820 40.91 21.42 4.49
CA ASN A 820 40.92 22.85 4.18
C ASN A 820 41.57 23.10 2.82
N THR A 821 40.74 23.38 1.81
CA THR A 821 41.16 23.91 0.52
C THR A 821 41.91 25.22 0.75
N TYR A 822 43.04 25.43 0.09
CA TYR A 822 43.90 26.60 0.29
C TYR A 822 43.17 27.91 -0.11
N THR A 823 42.57 28.57 0.87
CA THR A 823 41.99 29.91 0.73
C THR A 823 43.10 30.95 0.87
N VAL A 824 43.41 31.64 -0.24
CA VAL A 824 44.43 32.70 -0.29
C VAL A 824 44.14 33.82 0.72
N TYR A 825 42.86 34.09 0.97
CA TYR A 825 42.37 35.16 1.84
C TYR A 825 41.73 34.56 3.10
N LYS A 826 42.11 35.07 4.27
CA LYS A 826 41.77 34.47 5.58
C LYS A 826 40.62 35.16 6.33
N THR A 827 40.13 36.30 5.84
CA THR A 827 38.97 37.01 6.38
C THR A 827 37.97 37.34 5.27
N ALA A 828 36.68 37.39 5.62
CA ALA A 828 35.60 37.63 4.67
C ALA A 828 35.73 38.99 3.95
N GLU A 829 36.16 40.03 4.68
CA GLU A 829 36.35 41.39 4.13
C GLU A 829 37.45 41.43 3.06
N GLN A 830 38.57 40.73 3.29
CA GLN A 830 39.65 40.60 2.30
C GLN A 830 39.16 39.84 1.07
N LEU A 831 38.42 38.74 1.26
CA LEU A 831 37.83 37.98 0.16
C LEU A 831 36.86 38.85 -0.68
N THR A 832 36.01 39.67 -0.04
CA THR A 832 35.11 40.57 -0.77
C THR A 832 35.82 41.73 -1.48
N SER A 833 36.89 42.26 -0.90
CA SER A 833 37.70 43.34 -1.50
C SER A 833 38.49 42.86 -2.72
N GLU A 834 39.07 41.66 -2.64
CA GLU A 834 39.80 41.07 -3.75
C GLU A 834 38.84 40.55 -4.85
N TYR A 835 37.66 40.04 -4.46
CA TYR A 835 36.60 39.71 -5.41
C TYR A 835 36.07 40.94 -6.15
N SER A 836 35.86 42.09 -5.49
CA SER A 836 35.42 43.30 -6.19
C SER A 836 36.50 43.82 -7.15
N LYS A 837 37.78 43.82 -6.75
CA LYS A 837 38.89 44.14 -7.67
C LYS A 837 38.93 43.21 -8.88
N GLN A 838 38.80 41.90 -8.68
CA GLN A 838 38.82 40.93 -9.78
C GLN A 838 37.59 41.09 -10.69
N LYS A 839 36.41 41.37 -10.14
CA LYS A 839 35.18 41.66 -10.88
C LYS A 839 35.32 42.93 -11.72
N ASP A 840 35.86 44.00 -11.15
CA ASP A 840 36.11 45.26 -11.86
C ASP A 840 37.19 45.11 -12.94
N MET A 841 38.23 44.30 -12.68
CA MET A 841 39.27 43.99 -13.67
C MET A 841 38.71 43.16 -14.83
N ASN A 842 37.95 42.10 -14.55
CA ASN A 842 37.21 41.35 -15.59
C ASN A 842 36.24 42.25 -16.35
N GLY A 843 35.54 43.17 -15.68
CA GLY A 843 34.63 44.13 -16.32
C GLY A 843 35.34 45.14 -17.23
N ARG A 844 36.56 45.57 -16.89
CA ARG A 844 37.41 46.40 -17.76
C ARG A 844 37.94 45.60 -18.95
N LEU A 845 38.38 44.36 -18.72
CA LEU A 845 38.86 43.46 -19.77
C LEU A 845 37.74 43.09 -20.76
N ALA A 846 36.53 42.79 -20.28
CA ALA A 846 35.38 42.51 -21.13
C ALA A 846 35.04 43.72 -22.03
N LYS A 847 35.06 44.93 -21.49
CA LYS A 847 34.88 46.17 -22.29
C LYS A 847 36.01 46.39 -23.30
N LEU A 848 37.26 46.10 -22.95
CA LEU A 848 38.38 46.15 -23.91
C LEU A 848 38.20 45.14 -25.05
N VAL A 849 37.74 43.92 -24.75
CA VAL A 849 37.46 42.90 -25.76
C VAL A 849 36.24 43.27 -26.61
N GLU A 850 35.22 43.91 -26.04
CA GLU A 850 34.05 44.42 -26.79
C GLU A 850 34.41 45.59 -27.72
N ASN A 851 35.31 46.50 -27.31
CA ASN A 851 35.85 47.52 -28.19
C ASN A 851 36.75 46.92 -29.29
N LEU A 852 37.67 46.01 -28.94
CA LEU A 852 38.51 45.32 -29.95
C LEU A 852 37.67 44.53 -30.96
N ARG A 853 36.47 44.07 -30.57
CA ARG A 853 35.52 43.39 -31.44
C ARG A 853 34.79 44.33 -32.39
N SER A 854 34.53 45.60 -32.02
CA SER A 854 34.08 46.62 -32.99
C SER A 854 35.20 47.08 -33.92
N ASP A 855 36.44 47.15 -33.40
CA ASP A 855 37.59 47.67 -34.13
C ASP A 855 38.17 46.65 -35.14
N PHE A 856 37.98 45.35 -34.91
CA PHE A 856 38.51 44.26 -35.74
C PHE A 856 37.46 43.15 -36.04
N PRO A 857 36.49 43.39 -36.95
CA PRO A 857 35.44 42.42 -37.29
C PRO A 857 35.96 41.05 -37.75
N ASN A 858 37.07 41.02 -38.49
CA ASN A 858 37.69 39.79 -39.00
C ASN A 858 38.20 38.83 -37.89
N TYR A 859 38.15 39.25 -36.62
CA TYR A 859 38.51 38.43 -35.45
C TYR A 859 37.35 38.26 -34.46
N ASP A 860 36.08 38.45 -34.90
CA ASP A 860 34.89 38.32 -34.05
C ASP A 860 34.88 37.00 -33.27
N HIS A 861 35.03 35.86 -33.93
CA HIS A 861 34.97 34.55 -33.27
C HIS A 861 36.09 34.32 -32.22
N PRO A 862 37.39 34.59 -32.51
CA PRO A 862 38.45 34.64 -31.49
C PRO A 862 38.15 35.59 -30.31
N LEU A 863 37.68 36.81 -30.57
CA LEU A 863 37.42 37.80 -29.52
C LEU A 863 36.16 37.44 -28.69
N ASN A 864 35.15 36.86 -29.32
CA ASN A 864 33.93 36.37 -28.66
C ASN A 864 34.24 35.18 -27.73
N ARG A 865 35.18 34.29 -28.11
CA ARG A 865 35.71 33.24 -27.21
C ARG A 865 36.35 33.84 -25.96
N ILE A 866 37.22 34.83 -26.11
CA ILE A 866 37.88 35.50 -24.98
C ILE A 866 36.85 36.21 -24.07
N ASN A 867 35.86 36.88 -24.68
CA ASN A 867 34.77 37.54 -23.93
C ASN A 867 33.93 36.51 -23.13
N ASN A 868 33.65 35.36 -23.75
CA ASN A 868 32.97 34.24 -23.11
C ASN A 868 33.75 33.72 -21.88
N THR A 869 35.07 33.48 -22.01
CA THR A 869 35.93 33.08 -20.87
C THR A 869 35.88 34.10 -19.72
N LEU A 870 35.91 35.40 -20.03
CA LEU A 870 35.82 36.48 -19.03
C LEU A 870 34.45 36.54 -18.34
N LYS A 871 33.37 36.17 -19.05
CA LYS A 871 31.97 36.20 -18.56
C LYS A 871 31.56 34.94 -17.79
N ILE A 872 32.12 33.76 -18.07
CA ILE A 872 31.83 32.51 -17.33
C ILE A 872 31.98 32.69 -15.81
N ALA A 873 33.02 33.39 -15.37
CA ALA A 873 33.28 33.63 -13.95
C ALA A 873 32.18 34.44 -13.23
N ALA A 874 31.39 35.24 -13.95
CA ALA A 874 30.23 35.95 -13.41
C ALA A 874 28.95 35.10 -13.45
N LEU A 875 28.80 34.22 -14.45
CA LEU A 875 27.63 33.36 -14.63
C LEU A 875 27.53 32.29 -13.53
N THR A 876 28.64 31.62 -13.18
CA THR A 876 28.66 30.50 -12.20
C THR A 876 28.57 30.93 -10.73
N MET A 877 28.27 32.21 -10.45
CA MET A 877 28.13 32.79 -9.11
C MET A 877 26.69 32.83 -8.60
N TYR A 878 25.69 32.80 -9.49
CA TYR A 878 24.26 32.81 -9.14
C TYR A 878 23.58 31.42 -9.29
N THR A 879 24.38 30.37 -9.49
CA THR A 879 24.01 28.95 -9.54
C THR A 879 25.10 28.08 -8.89
#